data_AF-W5P5T4-F1
#
_entry.id   AF-W5P5T4-F1
#
_cell.length_a   1.000
_cell.length_b   1.000
_cell.length_c   1.000
_cell.angle_alpha   90.00
_cell.angle_beta   90.00
_cell.angle_gamma   90.00
#
_symmetry.space_group_name_H-M   'P 1'
#
loop_
_entity.id
_entity.type
_entity.pdbx_description
1 polymer ?
#
loop_
_entity_poly.entity_id
_entity_poly.type
_entity_poly.pdbx_seq_one_letter_code
_entity_poly.pdbx_strand_id
1 'polypeptide(L)'
;DLDDEIIPEEDIISRSQFPESWLWIIIQDFQPPDKNGISTNFTTVFLKDSITTWEILAVSLSDKKGICVADPYEVTVMQDFFIDLRLPYSVVRNEQVEIRAVLYNYQEEEFKVRVELLYNPAFCSLATAKKRHQQTITIPARSSVAVPYVIVPLKVGLHEVEVKAAVYNYYISDGVKKTLRVVVSPWSTCCPLSFRRGSSSPCVVNPTWRPRHTIGDSGVLEVYMTSCNILAQGFSSDFKDKIINQNERILASFMNTLKQNIRSPSLSGGPTPTSHPLHSASGDTSLFPAGYTQQLAFRQKSSAYASFQNRPPSTWLTAFVVKVFALSANLIAIDSRDLCETVKWLILEKQKPDGIFQEDGPVIHQEMIGGFKDTREKDVSLTAFVLIALHEAKDICEAQVNSLGPSITKAGNFLENHYRELRRPYTVAIAAYALALLGKLEDDRLTKFLNTAKEKNRWEEPNKKLYNVEATSYALLALLARKDFDTVPPVVRWLNEQRYYGGGYGSTQATFMVFQALAQYQKDVPDHKELNLDVSIHLPSRNSLVKHRILWESASLLRSEETKENERFTVRAEGKGQGTLSVVTVYHAKLKHKVTCKKFDLRVSIRPALEPVKKPQDAKGSMILDICTKYLGDQDATMSILDISMMTGFSPDIDDLKLLSTGVDRYISKYEMNRDSNKNTLIIYLDKISHTQEDCLSFKVHQYFNVGLIQPGAVKVYSYYNLDETCIRFYHPDKEDGMLSKLCHKDTCRCAEENCFMHHTEEVITLENRLDRACEPGVDYVYKTRLIQKKLEEDFDEYIMVIEQIIKSGSDEVQVKQERKFISHIKCREALKLKEGAHYLVWGVSSDLWGDKPNISYIIGKDTWVELWPEAEECQDEENQKQCEDLASFTENMVVFGCPN
;
A
#
# COMPACT_ATOMS: atom_id res chain seq x y z
N ASP A 1 -42.19 -13.14 -7.32
CA ASP A 1 -42.12 -11.99 -8.24
C ASP A 1 -40.88 -12.12 -9.11
N LEU A 2 -41.03 -12.77 -10.27
CA LEU A 2 -39.98 -13.08 -11.26
C LEU A 2 -40.31 -12.40 -12.61
N ASP A 3 -40.98 -11.25 -12.57
CA ASP A 3 -41.49 -10.53 -13.75
C ASP A 3 -40.54 -9.42 -14.25
N ASP A 4 -39.31 -9.34 -13.75
CA ASP A 4 -38.30 -8.43 -14.30
C ASP A 4 -37.55 -9.13 -15.44
N GLU A 5 -37.52 -8.54 -16.65
CA GLU A 5 -36.71 -8.98 -17.81
C GLU A 5 -35.20 -8.80 -17.51
N ILE A 6 -34.65 -9.58 -16.58
CA ILE A 6 -33.26 -9.55 -16.16
C ILE A 6 -32.75 -10.96 -15.85
N ILE A 7 -31.51 -11.25 -16.25
CA ILE A 7 -30.89 -12.55 -15.99
C ILE A 7 -30.80 -12.78 -14.46
N PRO A 8 -31.26 -13.93 -13.95
CA PRO A 8 -31.13 -14.24 -12.53
C PRO A 8 -29.67 -14.47 -12.17
N GLU A 9 -29.30 -14.12 -10.93
CA GLU A 9 -27.90 -14.16 -10.47
C GLU A 9 -27.25 -15.55 -10.56
N GLU A 10 -28.07 -16.60 -10.38
CA GLU A 10 -27.65 -18.01 -10.44
C GLU A 10 -27.16 -18.43 -11.84
N ASP A 11 -27.68 -17.81 -12.89
CA ASP A 11 -27.32 -18.10 -14.29
C ASP A 11 -26.09 -17.31 -14.77
N ILE A 12 -25.62 -16.33 -13.98
CA ILE A 12 -24.45 -15.50 -14.33
C ILE A 12 -23.17 -16.25 -13.96
N ILE A 13 -22.42 -16.68 -14.97
CA ILE A 13 -21.11 -17.32 -14.79
C ILE A 13 -20.03 -16.26 -14.66
N SER A 14 -19.33 -16.25 -13.51
CA SER A 14 -18.27 -15.29 -13.26
C SER A 14 -16.94 -15.68 -13.92
N ARG A 15 -16.35 -14.71 -14.62
CA ARG A 15 -14.96 -14.74 -15.10
C ARG A 15 -14.00 -14.86 -13.93
N SER A 16 -13.00 -15.74 -14.05
CA SER A 16 -12.07 -16.05 -12.97
C SER A 16 -10.63 -16.31 -13.43
N GLN A 17 -10.41 -16.55 -14.73
CA GLN A 17 -9.08 -16.80 -15.28
C GLN A 17 -8.40 -15.50 -15.70
N PHE A 18 -7.68 -14.89 -14.75
CA PHE A 18 -6.90 -13.66 -14.96
C PHE A 18 -5.37 -13.88 -14.79
N PRO A 19 -4.73 -14.80 -15.54
CA PRO A 19 -3.28 -14.96 -15.47
C PRO A 19 -2.58 -13.76 -16.11
N GLU A 20 -1.39 -13.39 -15.63
CA GLU A 20 -0.59 -12.35 -16.28
C GLU A 20 0.07 -12.85 -17.58
N SER A 21 0.36 -14.15 -17.66
CA SER A 21 0.89 -14.81 -18.86
C SER A 21 0.32 -16.22 -19.00
N TRP A 22 0.16 -16.68 -20.24
CA TRP A 22 -0.30 -18.02 -20.59
C TRP A 22 0.27 -18.40 -21.97
N LEU A 23 -0.13 -19.57 -22.50
CA LEU A 23 0.35 -20.09 -23.79
C LEU A 23 1.86 -20.40 -23.82
N TRP A 24 2.41 -20.88 -22.70
CA TRP A 24 3.80 -21.37 -22.63
C TRP A 24 3.92 -22.79 -23.22
N ILE A 25 3.90 -22.88 -24.55
CA ILE A 25 3.94 -24.15 -25.29
C ILE A 25 5.16 -24.24 -26.22
N ILE A 26 5.65 -25.46 -26.45
CA ILE A 26 6.71 -25.74 -27.42
C ILE A 26 6.12 -26.61 -28.53
N ILE A 27 6.23 -26.14 -29.77
CA ILE A 27 5.80 -26.88 -30.96
C ILE A 27 7.04 -27.52 -31.59
N GLN A 28 7.06 -28.85 -31.66
CA GLN A 28 8.18 -29.62 -32.23
C GLN A 28 7.82 -30.25 -33.58
N ASP A 29 6.58 -30.72 -33.72
CA ASP A 29 6.12 -31.41 -34.92
C ASP A 29 5.52 -30.42 -35.92
N PHE A 30 6.38 -30.00 -36.85
CA PHE A 30 5.97 -29.22 -38.00
C PHE A 30 5.65 -30.15 -39.18
N GLN A 31 4.56 -29.88 -39.90
CA GLN A 31 4.25 -30.60 -41.13
C GLN A 31 5.40 -30.47 -42.15
N PRO A 32 5.59 -31.44 -43.06
CA PRO A 32 6.61 -31.31 -44.11
C PRO A 32 6.44 -29.97 -44.84
N PRO A 33 7.53 -29.22 -45.06
CA PRO A 33 7.45 -27.87 -45.59
C PRO A 33 6.84 -27.87 -47.00
N ASP A 34 6.05 -26.85 -47.31
CA ASP A 34 5.50 -26.64 -48.64
C ASP A 34 6.61 -26.40 -49.68
N LYS A 35 6.25 -26.31 -50.97
CA LYS A 35 7.18 -26.03 -52.08
C LYS A 35 8.07 -24.80 -51.86
N ASN A 36 7.68 -23.89 -50.96
CA ASN A 36 8.40 -22.67 -50.61
C ASN A 36 9.31 -22.80 -49.38
N GLY A 37 9.42 -23.99 -48.77
CA GLY A 37 10.29 -24.23 -47.61
C GLY A 37 9.74 -23.69 -46.28
N ILE A 38 8.44 -23.41 -46.20
CA ILE A 38 7.72 -22.95 -45.00
C ILE A 38 6.77 -24.07 -44.56
N SER A 39 6.75 -24.37 -43.26
CA SER A 39 5.77 -25.27 -42.66
C SER A 39 4.73 -24.44 -41.90
N THR A 40 3.45 -24.78 -42.06
CA THR A 40 2.33 -24.10 -41.39
C THR A 40 1.72 -25.05 -40.37
N ASN A 41 1.52 -24.57 -39.14
CA ASN A 41 0.85 -25.33 -38.07
C ASN A 41 -0.32 -24.50 -37.52
N PHE A 42 -1.48 -25.13 -37.34
CA PHE A 42 -2.66 -24.51 -36.77
C PHE A 42 -2.87 -25.03 -35.35
N THR A 43 -2.82 -24.14 -34.36
CA THR A 43 -3.09 -24.46 -32.96
C THR A 43 -4.33 -23.74 -32.49
N THR A 44 -5.33 -24.49 -32.03
CA THR A 44 -6.53 -23.93 -31.40
C THR A 44 -6.24 -23.65 -29.93
N VAL A 45 -6.49 -22.42 -29.49
CA VAL A 45 -6.26 -21.98 -28.10
C VAL A 45 -7.53 -21.33 -27.56
N PHE A 46 -7.81 -21.55 -26.28
CA PHE A 46 -8.89 -20.85 -25.58
C PHE A 46 -8.34 -19.57 -24.97
N LEU A 47 -8.93 -18.43 -25.35
CA LEU A 47 -8.62 -17.14 -24.76
C LEU A 47 -8.97 -17.14 -23.28
N LYS A 48 -8.21 -16.36 -22.50
CA LYS A 48 -8.47 -16.16 -21.07
C LYS A 48 -9.50 -15.06 -20.85
N ASP A 49 -10.10 -15.06 -19.67
CA ASP A 49 -11.23 -14.18 -19.33
C ASP A 49 -10.82 -12.70 -19.15
N SER A 50 -9.54 -12.37 -19.30
CA SER A 50 -9.04 -11.00 -19.16
C SER A 50 -9.40 -10.18 -20.39
N ILE A 51 -10.07 -9.06 -20.16
CA ILE A 51 -10.39 -8.06 -21.18
C ILE A 51 -9.16 -7.16 -21.34
N THR A 52 -8.32 -7.53 -22.29
CA THR A 52 -7.01 -6.91 -22.55
C THR A 52 -6.56 -7.22 -23.97
N THR A 53 -5.49 -6.55 -24.41
CA THR A 53 -4.72 -6.97 -25.57
C THR A 53 -3.62 -7.93 -25.11
N TRP A 54 -3.63 -9.14 -25.67
CA TRP A 54 -2.59 -10.14 -25.48
C TRP A 54 -1.52 -9.97 -26.55
N GLU A 55 -0.25 -9.95 -26.14
CA GLU A 55 0.89 -9.98 -27.05
C GLU A 55 1.45 -11.41 -27.11
N ILE A 56 1.27 -12.06 -28.26
CA ILE A 56 1.80 -13.40 -28.50
C ILE A 56 3.18 -13.27 -29.13
N LEU A 57 4.22 -13.64 -28.39
CA LEU A 57 5.59 -13.70 -28.88
C LEU A 57 5.98 -15.14 -29.21
N ALA A 58 6.48 -15.36 -30.43
CA ALA A 58 6.99 -16.66 -30.85
C ALA A 58 8.49 -16.61 -31.07
N VAL A 59 9.20 -17.62 -30.55
CA VAL A 59 10.63 -17.84 -30.80
C VAL A 59 10.79 -19.23 -31.40
N SER A 60 11.41 -19.29 -32.58
CA SER A 60 11.67 -20.54 -33.28
C SER A 60 13.18 -20.83 -33.31
N LEU A 61 13.53 -22.12 -33.25
CA LEU A 61 14.90 -22.60 -33.39
C LEU A 61 14.94 -23.69 -34.45
N SER A 62 15.64 -23.42 -35.55
CA SER A 62 15.93 -24.40 -36.60
C SER A 62 17.38 -24.84 -36.52
N ASP A 63 17.61 -26.14 -36.67
CA ASP A 63 18.92 -26.77 -36.83
C ASP A 63 19.79 -26.13 -37.92
N LYS A 64 19.16 -25.68 -39.03
CA LYS A 64 19.84 -25.12 -40.21
C LYS A 64 19.75 -23.60 -40.30
N LYS A 65 18.64 -23.00 -39.86
CA LYS A 65 18.40 -21.54 -39.97
C LYS A 65 18.69 -20.77 -38.69
N GLY A 66 19.02 -21.46 -37.60
CA GLY A 66 19.30 -20.84 -36.30
C GLY A 66 18.04 -20.37 -35.59
N ILE A 67 18.23 -19.41 -34.67
CA ILE A 67 17.15 -18.83 -33.87
C ILE A 67 16.49 -17.64 -34.60
N CYS A 68 15.17 -17.56 -34.53
CA CYS A 68 14.39 -16.44 -35.05
C CYS A 68 13.33 -16.02 -34.03
N VAL A 69 13.32 -14.74 -33.68
CA VAL A 69 12.30 -14.10 -32.84
C VAL A 69 11.30 -13.43 -33.77
N ALA A 70 10.04 -13.86 -33.71
CA ALA A 70 8.98 -13.28 -34.53
C ALA A 70 8.51 -11.93 -33.97
N ASP A 71 7.92 -11.11 -34.83
CA ASP A 71 7.23 -9.90 -34.39
C ASP A 71 6.04 -10.28 -33.49
N PRO A 72 5.77 -9.51 -32.41
CA PRO A 72 4.62 -9.76 -31.54
C PRO A 72 3.30 -9.74 -32.31
N TYR A 73 2.45 -10.73 -32.05
CA TYR A 73 1.10 -10.80 -32.60
C TYR A 73 0.08 -10.39 -31.55
N GLU A 74 -0.61 -9.27 -31.78
CA GLU A 74 -1.59 -8.71 -30.86
C GLU A 74 -2.98 -9.32 -31.05
N VAL A 75 -3.59 -9.77 -29.95
CA VAL A 75 -4.97 -10.28 -29.90
C VAL A 75 -5.76 -9.48 -28.86
N THR A 76 -6.63 -8.59 -29.32
CA THR A 76 -7.49 -7.78 -28.46
C THR A 76 -8.76 -8.56 -28.09
N VAL A 77 -8.92 -8.85 -26.80
CA VAL A 77 -10.11 -9.50 -26.23
C VAL A 77 -10.97 -8.44 -25.55
N MET A 78 -12.19 -8.26 -26.03
CA MET A 78 -13.09 -7.19 -25.59
C MET A 78 -14.53 -7.67 -25.45
N GLN A 79 -15.24 -7.10 -24.48
CA GLN A 79 -16.70 -7.16 -24.35
C GLN A 79 -17.23 -5.73 -24.25
N ASP A 80 -18.44 -5.48 -24.76
CA ASP A 80 -19.01 -4.13 -24.76
C ASP A 80 -19.52 -3.70 -23.38
N PHE A 81 -19.98 -4.66 -22.58
CA PHE A 81 -20.35 -4.48 -21.17
C PHE A 81 -19.57 -5.48 -20.32
N PHE A 82 -18.86 -4.98 -19.31
CA PHE A 82 -18.12 -5.82 -18.36
C PHE A 82 -17.80 -5.09 -17.06
N ILE A 83 -17.42 -5.86 -16.04
CA ILE A 83 -16.97 -5.41 -14.74
C ILE A 83 -15.43 -5.54 -14.67
N ASP A 84 -14.76 -4.51 -14.15
CA ASP A 84 -13.39 -4.56 -13.67
C ASP A 84 -13.38 -4.44 -12.15
N LEU A 85 -13.22 -5.58 -11.47
CA LEU A 85 -13.08 -5.63 -10.02
C LEU A 85 -11.64 -5.29 -9.62
N ARG A 86 -11.46 -4.11 -9.01
CA ARG A 86 -10.16 -3.62 -8.53
C ARG A 86 -9.99 -3.95 -7.06
N LEU A 87 -9.06 -4.86 -6.80
CA LEU A 87 -8.66 -5.28 -5.47
C LEU A 87 -7.25 -4.79 -5.17
N PRO A 88 -6.96 -4.38 -3.93
CA PRO A 88 -5.58 -4.17 -3.50
C PRO A 88 -4.83 -5.52 -3.49
N TYR A 89 -3.51 -5.47 -3.64
CA TYR A 89 -2.66 -6.67 -3.61
C TYR A 89 -2.86 -7.50 -2.34
N SER A 90 -3.01 -6.83 -1.20
CA SER A 90 -3.33 -7.48 0.08
C SER A 90 -4.07 -6.54 1.02
N VAL A 91 -4.84 -7.09 1.95
CA VAL A 91 -5.57 -6.36 3.00
C VAL A 91 -5.25 -6.92 4.37
N VAL A 92 -5.27 -6.08 5.40
CA VAL A 92 -5.01 -6.52 6.78
C VAL A 92 -6.30 -7.06 7.39
N ARG A 93 -6.22 -8.20 8.08
CA ARG A 93 -7.35 -8.77 8.82
C ARG A 93 -7.94 -7.76 9.81
N ASN A 94 -9.26 -7.70 9.90
CA ASN A 94 -10.09 -6.86 10.76
C ASN A 94 -10.04 -5.35 10.45
N GLU A 95 -9.40 -4.94 9.36
CA GLU A 95 -9.35 -3.57 8.87
C GLU A 95 -10.41 -3.32 7.80
N GLN A 96 -11.22 -2.27 7.97
CA GLN A 96 -12.22 -1.90 6.97
C GLN A 96 -11.56 -1.30 5.73
N VAL A 97 -11.88 -1.85 4.56
CA VAL A 97 -11.33 -1.43 3.27
C VAL A 97 -12.44 -1.19 2.26
N GLU A 98 -12.20 -0.27 1.33
CA GLU A 98 -13.05 -0.04 0.16
C GLU A 98 -12.45 -0.76 -1.05
N ILE A 99 -13.25 -1.58 -1.71
CA ILE A 99 -12.96 -2.16 -3.03
C ILE A 99 -13.85 -1.50 -4.08
N ARG A 100 -13.43 -1.50 -5.34
CA ARG A 100 -14.17 -0.83 -6.42
C ARG A 100 -14.45 -1.81 -7.55
N ALA A 101 -15.73 -1.96 -7.90
CA ALA A 101 -16.16 -2.62 -9.12
C ALA A 101 -16.45 -1.53 -10.17
N VAL A 102 -15.69 -1.50 -11.27
CA VAL A 102 -15.89 -0.53 -12.34
C VAL A 102 -16.64 -1.20 -13.47
N LEU A 103 -17.86 -0.75 -13.74
CA LEU A 103 -18.69 -1.26 -14.83
C LEU A 103 -18.47 -0.37 -16.06
N TYR A 104 -18.19 -1.00 -17.20
CA TYR A 104 -17.98 -0.33 -18.47
C TYR A 104 -19.18 -0.56 -19.38
N ASN A 105 -19.60 0.50 -20.08
CA ASN A 105 -20.57 0.43 -21.16
C ASN A 105 -19.96 1.11 -22.40
N TYR A 106 -19.55 0.31 -23.37
CA TYR A 106 -19.01 0.80 -24.64
C TYR A 106 -20.06 0.95 -25.74
N GLN A 107 -21.32 0.59 -25.47
CA GLN A 107 -22.44 0.77 -26.40
C GLN A 107 -22.84 2.25 -26.51
N GLU A 108 -23.60 2.55 -27.57
CA GLU A 108 -24.14 3.90 -27.82
C GLU A 108 -25.42 4.18 -27.02
N GLU A 109 -26.00 3.17 -26.38
CA GLU A 109 -27.19 3.27 -25.53
C GLU A 109 -26.80 3.31 -24.04
N GLU A 110 -27.64 3.92 -23.21
CA GLU A 110 -27.49 3.84 -21.75
C GLU A 110 -28.05 2.53 -21.20
N PHE A 111 -27.40 1.98 -20.19
CA PHE A 111 -27.82 0.73 -19.56
C PHE A 111 -28.25 0.95 -18.12
N LYS A 112 -29.43 0.43 -17.77
CA LYS A 112 -29.85 0.28 -16.39
C LYS A 112 -29.37 -1.09 -15.90
N VAL A 113 -28.55 -1.12 -14.87
CA VAL A 113 -27.81 -2.32 -14.43
C VAL A 113 -28.08 -2.61 -12.96
N ARG A 114 -28.39 -3.86 -12.65
CA ARG A 114 -28.37 -4.40 -11.28
C ARG A 114 -26.97 -4.96 -11.01
N VAL A 115 -26.29 -4.45 -9.99
CA VAL A 115 -24.98 -4.94 -9.54
C VAL A 115 -25.07 -5.47 -8.11
N GLU A 116 -24.44 -6.60 -7.85
CA GLU A 116 -24.52 -7.32 -6.58
C GLU A 116 -23.13 -7.78 -6.12
N LEU A 117 -22.82 -7.53 -4.85
CA LEU A 117 -21.68 -8.14 -4.16
C LEU A 117 -22.17 -9.41 -3.45
N LEU A 118 -21.59 -10.56 -3.79
CA LEU A 118 -21.99 -11.84 -3.19
C LEU A 118 -21.50 -11.98 -1.75
N TYR A 119 -22.29 -12.68 -0.94
CA TYR A 119 -21.96 -12.98 0.45
C TYR A 119 -20.76 -13.93 0.53
N ASN A 120 -19.82 -13.64 1.43
CA ASN A 120 -18.72 -14.53 1.74
C ASN A 120 -18.42 -14.51 3.26
N PRO A 121 -18.42 -15.66 3.97
CA PRO A 121 -18.17 -15.72 5.41
C PRO A 121 -16.76 -15.27 5.85
N ALA A 122 -15.82 -15.13 4.92
CA ALA A 122 -14.50 -14.57 5.19
C ALA A 122 -14.49 -13.04 5.27
N PHE A 123 -15.55 -12.35 4.82
CA PHE A 123 -15.67 -10.90 4.83
C PHE A 123 -16.96 -10.47 5.54
N CYS A 124 -16.91 -9.35 6.26
CA CYS A 124 -18.10 -8.64 6.72
C CYS A 124 -18.39 -7.51 5.74
N SER A 125 -19.60 -7.50 5.20
CA SER A 125 -20.13 -6.49 4.29
C SER A 125 -21.63 -6.34 4.53
N LEU A 126 -22.30 -5.51 3.72
CA LEU A 126 -23.76 -5.40 3.76
C LEU A 126 -24.47 -6.64 3.19
N ALA A 127 -23.75 -7.51 2.46
CA ALA A 127 -24.28 -8.79 2.01
C ALA A 127 -24.19 -9.82 3.15
N THR A 128 -25.30 -10.50 3.42
CA THR A 128 -25.39 -11.56 4.43
C THR A 128 -25.91 -12.84 3.79
N ALA A 129 -25.80 -13.98 4.48
CA ALA A 129 -26.28 -15.27 3.97
C ALA A 129 -27.78 -15.27 3.58
N LYS A 130 -28.60 -14.46 4.25
CA LYS A 130 -30.06 -14.37 4.00
C LYS A 130 -30.47 -13.14 3.21
N LYS A 131 -29.71 -12.04 3.28
CA LYS A 131 -30.03 -10.75 2.64
C LYS A 131 -28.91 -10.33 1.69
N ARG A 132 -29.25 -10.26 0.41
CA ARG A 132 -28.37 -9.82 -0.68
C ARG A 132 -28.14 -8.31 -0.64
N HIS A 133 -26.96 -7.86 -1.05
CA HIS A 133 -26.64 -6.45 -1.22
C HIS A 133 -26.57 -6.09 -2.70
N GLN A 134 -27.68 -5.61 -3.22
CA GLN A 134 -27.85 -5.20 -4.62
C GLN A 134 -28.02 -3.68 -4.73
N GLN A 135 -27.46 -3.12 -5.80
CA GLN A 135 -27.62 -1.71 -6.18
C GLN A 135 -28.09 -1.65 -7.64
N THR A 136 -28.97 -0.70 -7.95
CA THR A 136 -29.38 -0.42 -9.33
C THR A 136 -28.78 0.90 -9.75
N ILE A 137 -27.99 0.88 -10.82
CA ILE A 137 -27.28 2.05 -11.35
C ILE A 137 -27.57 2.20 -12.84
N THR A 138 -27.47 3.43 -13.36
CA THR A 138 -27.55 3.69 -14.79
C THR A 138 -26.15 4.04 -15.31
N ILE A 139 -25.71 3.37 -16.36
CA ILE A 139 -24.40 3.56 -17.00
C ILE A 139 -24.65 4.24 -18.35
N PRO A 140 -24.25 5.51 -18.53
CA PRO A 140 -24.41 6.23 -19.79
C PRO A 140 -23.68 5.54 -20.94
N ALA A 141 -24.10 5.85 -22.16
CA ALA A 141 -23.43 5.43 -23.37
C ALA A 141 -21.93 5.79 -23.36
N ARG A 142 -21.08 4.87 -23.83
CA ARG A 142 -19.62 5.03 -23.94
C ARG A 142 -18.94 5.54 -22.66
N SER A 143 -19.41 5.10 -21.50
CA SER A 143 -18.94 5.57 -20.21
C SER A 143 -18.61 4.43 -19.24
N SER A 144 -18.15 4.79 -18.04
CA SER A 144 -17.85 3.83 -16.97
C SER A 144 -18.31 4.37 -15.62
N VAL A 145 -18.78 3.47 -14.77
CA VAL A 145 -19.31 3.76 -13.44
C VAL A 145 -18.59 2.91 -12.41
N ALA A 146 -18.08 3.56 -11.36
CA ALA A 146 -17.42 2.87 -10.25
C ALA A 146 -18.40 2.69 -9.09
N VAL A 147 -18.57 1.45 -8.65
CA VAL A 147 -19.42 1.06 -7.52
C VAL A 147 -18.49 0.67 -6.37
N PRO A 148 -18.41 1.50 -5.31
CA PRO A 148 -17.60 1.19 -4.14
C PRO A 148 -18.31 0.15 -3.26
N TYR A 149 -17.57 -0.81 -2.74
CA TYR A 149 -18.03 -1.72 -1.69
C TYR A 149 -17.10 -1.66 -0.48
N VAL A 150 -17.67 -1.51 0.71
CA VAL A 150 -16.94 -1.54 1.97
C VAL A 150 -16.99 -2.96 2.54
N ILE A 151 -15.81 -3.54 2.77
CA ILE A 151 -15.65 -4.88 3.31
C ILE A 151 -14.66 -4.90 4.48
N VAL A 152 -14.83 -5.82 5.41
CA VAL A 152 -13.89 -6.09 6.51
C VAL A 152 -13.47 -7.56 6.44
N PRO A 153 -12.20 -7.89 6.19
CA PRO A 153 -11.72 -9.27 6.13
C PRO A 153 -11.60 -9.87 7.55
N LEU A 154 -12.23 -11.02 7.76
CA LEU A 154 -12.32 -11.69 9.07
C LEU A 154 -11.32 -12.85 9.22
N LYS A 155 -10.95 -13.50 8.10
CA LYS A 155 -10.03 -14.67 8.07
C LYS A 155 -8.76 -14.35 7.29
N VAL A 156 -7.63 -14.95 7.70
CA VAL A 156 -6.33 -14.80 7.03
C VAL A 156 -6.22 -15.83 5.90
N GLY A 157 -5.59 -15.45 4.79
CA GLY A 157 -5.35 -16.34 3.66
C GLY A 157 -5.84 -15.76 2.35
N LEU A 158 -6.06 -16.63 1.37
CA LEU A 158 -6.61 -16.27 0.08
C LEU A 158 -8.12 -16.49 0.11
N HIS A 159 -8.89 -15.43 -0.12
CA HIS A 159 -10.34 -15.46 -0.08
C HIS A 159 -10.94 -14.83 -1.33
N GLU A 160 -12.01 -15.42 -1.87
CA GLU A 160 -12.60 -14.97 -3.13
C GLU A 160 -13.55 -13.79 -2.90
N VAL A 161 -13.45 -12.78 -3.75
CA VAL A 161 -14.40 -11.66 -3.84
C VAL A 161 -15.08 -11.76 -5.19
N GLU A 162 -16.42 -11.81 -5.17
CA GLU A 162 -17.22 -12.01 -6.36
C GLU A 162 -18.30 -10.92 -6.48
N VAL A 163 -18.36 -10.29 -7.66
CA VAL A 163 -19.34 -9.27 -8.01
C VAL A 163 -19.99 -9.66 -9.32
N LYS A 164 -21.32 -9.59 -9.37
CA LYS A 164 -22.12 -9.90 -10.55
C LYS A 164 -22.95 -8.70 -10.96
N ALA A 165 -23.19 -8.54 -12.26
CA ALA A 165 -24.06 -7.51 -12.79
C ALA A 165 -24.89 -8.02 -13.97
N ALA A 166 -26.14 -7.55 -14.07
CA ALA A 166 -27.03 -7.83 -15.18
C ALA A 166 -27.75 -6.55 -15.61
N VAL A 167 -27.96 -6.41 -16.92
CA VAL A 167 -28.65 -5.27 -17.52
C VAL A 167 -30.15 -5.55 -17.57
N TYR A 168 -30.99 -4.58 -17.20
CA TYR A 168 -32.45 -4.69 -17.32
C TYR A 168 -32.88 -4.62 -18.78
N ASN A 169 -33.85 -5.43 -19.19
CA ASN A 169 -34.43 -5.52 -20.53
C ASN A 169 -33.47 -6.03 -21.63
N TYR A 170 -32.26 -6.44 -21.27
CA TYR A 170 -31.29 -7.04 -22.18
C TYR A 170 -30.73 -8.33 -21.58
N TYR A 171 -30.48 -9.34 -22.42
CA TYR A 171 -29.81 -10.59 -22.00
C TYR A 171 -28.28 -10.40 -21.92
N ILE A 172 -27.84 -9.36 -21.20
CA ILE A 172 -26.43 -9.01 -21.03
C ILE A 172 -26.11 -9.09 -19.53
N SER A 173 -25.08 -9.86 -19.19
CA SER A 173 -24.57 -9.98 -17.83
C SER A 173 -23.07 -10.21 -17.82
N ASP A 174 -22.42 -9.87 -16.72
CA ASP A 174 -21.02 -10.21 -16.46
C ASP A 174 -20.85 -10.47 -14.96
N GLY A 175 -19.91 -11.35 -14.64
CA GLY A 175 -19.52 -11.67 -13.28
C GLY A 175 -18.01 -11.71 -13.19
N VAL A 176 -17.44 -11.22 -12.09
CA VAL A 176 -16.00 -11.25 -11.85
C VAL A 176 -15.71 -11.81 -10.48
N LYS A 177 -14.90 -12.86 -10.47
CA LYS A 177 -14.41 -13.51 -9.25
C LYS A 177 -12.89 -13.39 -9.20
N LYS A 178 -12.38 -12.66 -8.20
CA LYS A 178 -10.94 -12.51 -7.97
C LYS A 178 -10.56 -12.90 -6.55
N THR A 179 -9.33 -13.36 -6.37
CA THR A 179 -8.82 -13.73 -5.05
C THR A 179 -8.19 -12.52 -4.37
N LEU A 180 -8.58 -12.25 -3.13
CA LEU A 180 -8.02 -11.23 -2.26
C LEU A 180 -7.13 -11.88 -1.19
N ARG A 181 -5.90 -11.40 -1.07
CA ARG A 181 -4.95 -11.87 -0.05
C ARG A 181 -5.15 -11.11 1.26
N VAL A 182 -5.64 -11.79 2.29
CA VAL A 182 -5.74 -11.26 3.64
C VAL A 182 -4.49 -11.64 4.43
N VAL A 183 -3.78 -10.63 4.92
CA VAL A 183 -2.57 -10.77 5.72
C VAL A 183 -2.80 -10.26 7.14
N VAL A 184 -1.95 -10.67 8.07
CA VAL A 184 -1.82 -10.01 9.37
C VAL A 184 -0.66 -9.03 9.25
N SER A 185 -0.77 -7.83 9.84
CA SER A 185 0.23 -6.76 9.71
C SER A 185 1.65 -7.30 9.92
N PRO A 186 2.52 -7.25 8.90
CA PRO A 186 3.88 -7.74 9.03
C PRO A 186 4.71 -6.73 9.83
N TRP A 187 5.49 -7.23 10.78
CA TRP A 187 6.59 -6.49 11.38
C TRP A 187 7.87 -7.23 11.03
N SER A 188 8.82 -6.55 10.40
CA SER A 188 10.15 -7.06 10.12
C SER A 188 11.17 -6.28 10.94
N THR A 189 11.99 -7.00 11.70
CA THR A 189 13.14 -6.44 12.43
C THR A 189 14.40 -6.96 11.76
N CYS A 190 15.16 -6.09 11.13
CA CYS A 190 16.44 -6.43 10.50
C CYS A 190 17.58 -6.07 11.46
N CYS A 191 18.47 -7.01 11.77
CA CYS A 191 19.69 -6.76 12.55
C CYS A 191 20.91 -7.01 11.67
N PRO A 192 21.75 -6.00 11.38
CA PRO A 192 23.03 -6.22 10.74
C PRO A 192 24.03 -6.79 11.76
N LEU A 193 24.65 -7.93 11.43
CA LEU A 193 25.80 -8.47 12.16
C LEU A 193 27.03 -8.37 11.26
N SER A 194 28.11 -7.77 11.76
CA SER A 194 29.35 -7.57 11.00
C SER A 194 30.50 -8.39 11.59
N PHE A 195 31.26 -9.07 10.74
CA PHE A 195 32.42 -9.86 11.13
C PHE A 195 33.70 -8.99 11.24
N ARG A 196 34.62 -9.36 12.14
CA ARG A 196 36.02 -8.89 12.15
C ARG A 196 36.98 -10.07 12.10
N ARG A 197 38.12 -9.81 11.45
CA ARG A 197 39.24 -10.72 11.16
C ARG A 197 39.88 -11.29 12.44
N GLY A 198 40.26 -12.57 12.43
CA GLY A 198 41.34 -13.10 13.26
C GLY A 198 41.02 -14.15 14.33
N SER A 199 39.78 -14.61 14.48
CA SER A 199 39.45 -15.72 15.39
C SER A 199 38.50 -16.69 14.71
N SER A 200 38.80 -17.99 14.78
CA SER A 200 37.94 -19.13 14.39
C SER A 200 36.70 -19.26 15.28
N SER A 201 36.12 -18.14 15.70
CA SER A 201 35.05 -18.08 16.69
C SER A 201 33.71 -18.38 15.99
N PRO A 202 32.98 -19.43 16.41
CA PRO A 202 31.62 -19.65 15.93
C PRO A 202 30.71 -18.48 16.33
N CYS A 203 30.05 -17.85 15.37
CA CYS A 203 29.04 -16.85 15.63
C CYS A 203 27.72 -17.55 15.96
N VAL A 204 27.23 -17.37 17.17
CA VAL A 204 25.91 -17.86 17.60
C VAL A 204 24.88 -16.80 17.23
N VAL A 205 23.99 -17.12 16.30
CA VAL A 205 22.84 -16.30 15.98
C VAL A 205 21.71 -16.71 16.92
N ASN A 206 21.38 -15.81 17.86
CA ASN A 206 20.23 -16.01 18.73
C ASN A 206 18.94 -15.69 17.95
N PRO A 207 17.85 -16.45 18.15
CA PRO A 207 16.56 -16.04 17.67
C PRO A 207 16.26 -14.68 18.30
N THR A 208 15.89 -13.71 17.48
CA THR A 208 15.35 -12.45 17.98
C THR A 208 14.14 -12.79 18.85
N TRP A 209 14.21 -12.38 20.11
CA TRP A 209 13.13 -12.34 21.11
C TRP A 209 11.77 -12.89 20.65
N ARG A 210 11.26 -13.96 21.28
CA ARG A 210 9.83 -14.32 21.16
C ARG A 210 9.00 -13.15 21.70
N PRO A 211 8.26 -12.37 20.90
CA PRO A 211 7.21 -11.54 21.46
C PRO A 211 6.19 -12.51 22.07
N ARG A 212 5.66 -12.26 23.28
CA ARG A 212 4.51 -13.02 23.84
C ARG A 212 3.21 -12.87 23.01
N HIS A 213 3.33 -12.42 21.76
CA HIS A 213 2.29 -11.87 20.89
C HIS A 213 2.44 -12.35 19.44
N THR A 214 2.93 -13.57 19.22
CA THR A 214 2.82 -14.27 17.93
C THR A 214 1.49 -15.05 17.90
N ILE A 215 0.83 -15.06 16.75
CA ILE A 215 -0.36 -15.89 16.50
C ILE A 215 0.09 -17.05 15.62
N GLY A 216 0.22 -18.26 16.19
CA GLY A 216 0.54 -19.48 15.46
C GLY A 216 1.96 -19.56 14.86
N ASP A 217 2.38 -20.78 14.51
CA ASP A 217 3.74 -21.16 14.07
C ASP A 217 4.10 -20.74 12.62
N SER A 218 3.50 -19.70 12.06
CA SER A 218 3.75 -19.29 10.67
C SER A 218 4.72 -18.11 10.57
N GLY A 219 5.99 -18.34 10.92
CA GLY A 219 7.11 -17.44 10.61
C GLY A 219 8.06 -18.10 9.63
N VAL A 220 8.65 -17.34 8.71
CA VAL A 220 9.75 -17.82 7.85
C VAL A 220 11.00 -17.01 8.20
N LEU A 221 12.06 -17.72 8.55
CA LEU A 221 13.38 -17.15 8.75
C LEU A 221 14.20 -17.36 7.47
N GLU A 222 14.60 -16.27 6.85
CA GLU A 222 15.44 -16.26 5.66
C GLU A 222 16.83 -15.76 6.02
N VAL A 223 17.85 -16.51 5.62
CA VAL A 223 19.26 -16.21 5.87
C VAL A 223 19.91 -15.91 4.53
N TYR A 224 20.45 -14.70 4.38
CA TYR A 224 21.15 -14.26 3.17
C TYR A 224 22.65 -14.08 3.45
N MET A 225 23.50 -14.55 2.53
CA MET A 225 24.95 -14.45 2.58
C MET A 225 25.48 -13.88 1.26
N THR A 226 26.36 -12.88 1.33
CA THR A 226 27.18 -12.44 0.17
C THR A 226 28.61 -12.13 0.54
N SER A 227 29.47 -12.16 -0.48
CA SER A 227 30.74 -11.43 -0.43
C SER A 227 30.49 -9.92 -0.30
N CYS A 228 31.52 -9.18 0.12
CA CYS A 228 31.48 -7.72 0.20
C CYS A 228 31.47 -7.01 -1.17
N ASN A 229 30.95 -7.63 -2.24
CA ASN A 229 30.57 -6.92 -3.46
C ASN A 229 29.17 -6.31 -3.26
N ILE A 230 29.20 -5.04 -2.82
CA ILE A 230 28.08 -4.28 -2.25
C ILE A 230 26.89 -4.09 -3.23
N LEU A 231 27.09 -4.35 -4.53
CA LEU A 231 26.08 -4.14 -5.58
C LEU A 231 25.25 -5.41 -5.90
N ALA A 232 25.53 -6.54 -5.26
CA ALA A 232 24.78 -7.79 -5.47
C ALA A 232 23.50 -7.92 -4.62
N GLN A 233 23.46 -7.28 -3.43
CA GLN A 233 22.34 -7.45 -2.48
C GLN A 233 21.21 -6.41 -2.63
N GLY A 234 21.37 -5.42 -3.50
CA GLY A 234 20.35 -4.38 -3.74
C GLY A 234 19.18 -4.84 -4.62
N PHE A 235 19.20 -6.08 -5.11
CA PHE A 235 18.22 -6.59 -6.07
C PHE A 235 17.76 -7.99 -5.67
N SER A 236 16.44 -8.15 -5.58
CA SER A 236 15.75 -9.44 -5.37
C SER A 236 16.16 -10.49 -6.41
N SER A 237 15.98 -11.75 -6.05
CA SER A 237 16.62 -13.00 -6.51
C SER A 237 16.38 -13.46 -7.97
N ASP A 238 16.08 -12.59 -8.93
CA ASP A 238 15.76 -13.02 -10.31
C ASP A 238 16.55 -12.32 -11.44
N PHE A 239 17.75 -11.79 -11.17
CA PHE A 239 18.54 -11.09 -12.18
C PHE A 239 19.96 -11.64 -12.28
N LYS A 240 20.10 -12.71 -13.07
CA LYS A 240 21.29 -13.57 -13.13
C LYS A 240 22.44 -13.12 -14.03
N ASP A 241 22.38 -11.99 -14.74
CA ASP A 241 23.45 -11.66 -15.68
C ASP A 241 23.92 -10.19 -15.71
N LYS A 242 25.26 -10.08 -15.83
CA LYS A 242 26.09 -8.96 -16.31
C LYS A 242 26.45 -7.83 -15.32
N ILE A 243 27.72 -7.89 -14.89
CA ILE A 243 28.48 -6.90 -14.09
C ILE A 243 28.92 -5.66 -14.91
N ILE A 244 28.59 -5.55 -16.21
CA ILE A 244 29.17 -4.51 -17.07
C ILE A 244 28.41 -3.17 -17.09
N ASN A 245 27.13 -3.08 -16.67
CA ASN A 245 26.34 -1.85 -16.84
C ASN A 245 25.77 -1.27 -15.54
N GLN A 246 26.67 -0.89 -14.63
CA GLN A 246 26.33 -0.34 -13.32
C GLN A 246 25.83 1.12 -13.37
N ASN A 247 26.36 1.93 -14.29
CA ASN A 247 25.89 3.31 -14.52
C ASN A 247 24.51 3.33 -15.21
N GLU A 248 24.22 2.38 -16.10
CA GLU A 248 22.89 2.26 -16.73
C GLU A 248 21.80 1.90 -15.71
N ARG A 249 22.04 0.98 -14.78
CA ARG A 249 21.00 0.54 -13.82
C ARG A 249 20.60 1.63 -12.82
N ILE A 250 21.55 2.46 -12.38
CA ILE A 250 21.29 3.63 -11.51
C ILE A 250 20.44 4.66 -12.27
N LEU A 251 20.77 4.91 -13.53
CA LEU A 251 20.05 5.83 -14.38
C LEU A 251 18.66 5.28 -14.80
N ALA A 252 18.49 3.97 -14.98
CA ALA A 252 17.20 3.36 -15.34
C ALA A 252 16.20 3.41 -14.17
N SER A 253 16.65 3.14 -12.94
CA SER A 253 15.85 3.33 -11.73
C SER A 253 15.42 4.79 -11.59
N PHE A 254 16.31 5.74 -11.91
CA PHE A 254 16.04 7.17 -11.85
C PHE A 254 15.09 7.66 -12.96
N MET A 255 15.24 7.17 -14.19
CA MET A 255 14.34 7.51 -15.31
C MET A 255 12.93 6.97 -15.11
N ASN A 256 12.77 5.84 -14.40
CA ASN A 256 11.45 5.38 -13.94
C ASN A 256 10.85 6.28 -12.85
N THR A 257 11.66 6.78 -11.91
CA THR A 257 11.19 7.76 -10.90
C THR A 257 10.85 9.11 -11.55
N LEU A 258 11.62 9.57 -12.55
CA LEU A 258 11.28 10.75 -13.34
C LEU A 258 10.02 10.54 -14.20
N LYS A 259 9.84 9.37 -14.83
CA LYS A 259 8.61 9.01 -15.57
C LYS A 259 7.37 9.17 -14.70
N GLN A 260 7.45 8.77 -13.42
CA GLN A 260 6.36 8.88 -12.46
C GLN A 260 6.12 10.32 -11.97
N ASN A 261 7.17 11.14 -11.87
CA ASN A 261 7.10 12.51 -11.34
C ASN A 261 6.70 13.59 -12.39
N ILE A 262 6.66 13.27 -13.68
CA ILE A 262 6.68 14.26 -14.78
C ILE A 262 5.50 14.04 -15.78
N ARG A 263 4.35 13.53 -15.32
CA ARG A 263 3.17 13.42 -16.19
C ARG A 263 2.31 14.69 -16.10
N SER A 264 2.30 15.51 -17.16
CA SER A 264 1.29 16.55 -17.37
C SER A 264 0.08 16.00 -18.15
N PRO A 265 -1.14 16.57 -17.99
CA PRO A 265 -2.39 15.95 -18.47
C PRO A 265 -2.75 16.20 -19.94
N SER A 266 -1.90 16.88 -20.71
CA SER A 266 -2.26 17.36 -22.05
C SER A 266 -1.63 16.50 -23.15
N LEU A 267 -2.17 15.30 -23.38
CA LEU A 267 -2.24 14.64 -24.68
C LEU A 267 -3.25 13.50 -24.55
N SER A 268 -4.37 13.69 -25.24
CA SER A 268 -5.53 12.81 -25.32
C SER A 268 -5.20 11.42 -25.87
N GLY A 269 -5.79 10.39 -25.24
CA GLY A 269 -6.08 9.09 -25.86
C GLY A 269 -4.99 8.02 -25.71
N GLY A 270 -5.02 7.27 -24.61
CA GLY A 270 -4.23 6.04 -24.41
C GLY A 270 -4.48 5.44 -23.01
N PRO A 271 -4.45 4.10 -22.85
CA PRO A 271 -5.10 3.42 -21.73
C PRO A 271 -4.43 3.65 -20.35
N THR A 272 -5.24 3.38 -19.33
CA THR A 272 -4.94 3.40 -17.89
C THR A 272 -3.74 2.53 -17.50
N PRO A 273 -3.05 2.83 -16.37
CA PRO A 273 -1.79 2.17 -15.99
C PRO A 273 -2.02 0.72 -15.58
N THR A 274 -1.47 -0.21 -16.35
CA THR A 274 -1.13 -1.53 -15.86
C THR A 274 0.06 -1.39 -14.90
N SER A 275 -0.13 -1.83 -13.66
CA SER A 275 0.97 -2.10 -12.74
C SER A 275 1.73 -3.32 -13.27
N HIS A 276 2.64 -3.11 -14.21
CA HIS A 276 3.59 -4.15 -14.59
C HIS A 276 4.68 -4.22 -13.50
N PRO A 277 4.85 -5.38 -12.83
CA PRO A 277 6.04 -5.63 -12.04
C PRO A 277 7.26 -5.55 -12.97
N LEU A 278 8.40 -5.12 -12.40
CA LEU A 278 9.68 -4.97 -13.10
C LEU A 278 10.23 -6.33 -13.58
N HIS A 279 9.59 -6.95 -14.57
CA HIS A 279 10.09 -8.13 -15.25
C HIS A 279 10.96 -7.69 -16.44
N SER A 280 12.21 -8.19 -16.48
CA SER A 280 13.15 -8.11 -17.62
C SER A 280 13.88 -6.79 -17.91
N ALA A 281 14.71 -6.31 -16.97
CA ALA A 281 15.75 -5.30 -17.26
C ALA A 281 16.97 -5.86 -18.01
N SER A 282 16.75 -6.64 -19.07
CA SER A 282 17.81 -7.15 -19.98
C SER A 282 17.70 -6.60 -21.41
N GLY A 283 16.89 -5.58 -21.66
CA GLY A 283 16.72 -5.02 -23.01
C GLY A 283 16.31 -3.54 -23.12
N ASP A 284 16.22 -2.78 -22.02
CA ASP A 284 15.53 -1.49 -22.08
C ASP A 284 16.47 -0.27 -22.15
N THR A 285 17.32 -0.22 -23.18
CA THR A 285 17.96 1.03 -23.61
C THR A 285 16.94 2.07 -24.07
N SER A 286 15.66 1.70 -24.22
CA SER A 286 14.53 2.59 -24.55
C SER A 286 14.10 3.51 -23.38
N LEU A 287 14.41 3.14 -22.14
CA LEU A 287 13.93 3.84 -20.94
C LEU A 287 14.62 5.21 -20.75
N PHE A 288 15.91 5.30 -21.10
CA PHE A 288 16.69 6.54 -20.99
C PHE A 288 16.32 7.58 -22.04
N PRO A 289 16.16 7.25 -23.34
CA PRO A 289 15.60 8.18 -24.32
C PRO A 289 14.19 8.64 -23.94
N ALA A 290 13.34 7.76 -23.42
CA ALA A 290 11.98 8.10 -23.00
C ALA A 290 11.95 9.10 -21.83
N GLY A 291 12.73 8.85 -20.76
CA GLY A 291 12.83 9.78 -19.64
C GLY A 291 13.47 11.12 -20.04
N TYR A 292 14.45 11.11 -20.96
CA TYR A 292 15.09 12.32 -21.47
C TYR A 292 14.08 13.17 -22.24
N THR A 293 13.32 12.53 -23.14
CA THR A 293 12.25 13.18 -23.92
C THR A 293 11.18 13.77 -23.02
N GLN A 294 10.78 13.07 -21.96
CA GLN A 294 9.79 13.56 -21.00
C GLN A 294 10.33 14.72 -20.16
N GLN A 295 11.60 14.69 -19.75
CA GLN A 295 12.24 15.79 -19.02
C GLN A 295 12.26 17.08 -19.87
N LEU A 296 12.49 16.96 -21.18
CA LEU A 296 12.46 18.11 -22.10
C LEU A 296 11.09 18.82 -22.15
N ALA A 297 9.98 18.15 -21.81
CA ALA A 297 8.67 18.79 -21.77
C ALA A 297 8.53 19.87 -20.67
N PHE A 298 9.42 19.83 -19.66
CA PHE A 298 9.44 20.74 -18.50
C PHE A 298 10.52 21.82 -18.64
N ARG A 299 11.23 21.80 -19.77
CA ARG A 299 12.17 22.83 -20.18
C ARG A 299 11.40 24.08 -20.61
N GLN A 300 11.76 25.20 -20.00
CA GLN A 300 11.20 26.51 -20.35
C GLN A 300 11.90 27.10 -21.57
N LYS A 301 11.33 28.17 -22.13
CA LYS A 301 11.93 28.92 -23.25
C LYS A 301 13.32 29.46 -22.95
N SER A 302 13.63 29.71 -21.68
CA SER A 302 14.94 30.15 -21.17
C SER A 302 15.95 29.01 -21.01
N SER A 303 15.63 27.79 -21.43
CA SER A 303 16.42 26.57 -21.18
C SER A 303 16.54 26.19 -19.69
N ALA A 304 15.71 26.78 -18.82
CA ALA A 304 15.63 26.44 -17.41
C ALA A 304 14.55 25.39 -17.13
N TYR A 305 14.60 24.73 -15.97
CA TYR A 305 13.63 23.71 -15.58
C TYR A 305 12.76 24.16 -14.39
N ALA A 306 11.48 23.78 -14.44
CA ALA A 306 10.51 24.02 -13.38
C ALA A 306 9.63 22.79 -13.17
N SER A 307 8.96 22.71 -12.00
CA SER A 307 8.00 21.64 -11.74
C SER A 307 6.77 21.68 -12.67
N PHE A 308 6.42 22.86 -13.18
CA PHE A 308 5.35 23.06 -14.18
C PHE A 308 5.74 24.20 -15.13
N GLN A 309 5.23 24.19 -16.37
CA GLN A 309 5.55 25.24 -17.36
C GLN A 309 5.16 26.66 -16.90
N ASN A 310 4.08 26.80 -16.11
CA ASN A 310 3.56 28.10 -15.66
C ASN A 310 4.16 28.58 -14.33
N ARG A 311 5.19 27.90 -13.80
CA ARG A 311 5.85 28.26 -12.53
C ARG A 311 7.21 28.90 -12.83
N PRO A 312 7.72 29.82 -11.98
CA PRO A 312 9.10 30.29 -12.10
C PRO A 312 10.11 29.11 -12.09
N PRO A 313 11.21 29.22 -12.85
CA PRO A 313 12.25 28.20 -12.93
C PRO A 313 12.99 28.01 -11.61
N SER A 314 13.32 26.76 -11.29
CA SER A 314 14.07 26.39 -10.09
C SER A 314 15.55 26.25 -10.40
N THR A 315 16.39 26.96 -9.65
CA THR A 315 17.85 26.88 -9.76
C THR A 315 18.35 25.50 -9.36
N TRP A 316 17.86 24.95 -8.25
CA TRP A 316 18.24 23.62 -7.76
C TRP A 316 17.85 22.52 -8.75
N LEU A 317 16.60 22.55 -9.26
CA LEU A 317 16.14 21.52 -10.21
C LEU A 317 16.94 21.59 -11.50
N THR A 318 17.19 22.80 -12.00
CA THR A 318 17.98 23.01 -13.21
C THR A 318 19.40 22.46 -13.06
N ALA A 319 20.07 22.74 -11.92
CA ALA A 319 21.39 22.19 -11.65
C ALA A 319 21.37 20.66 -11.48
N PHE A 320 20.33 20.10 -10.87
CA PHE A 320 20.19 18.65 -10.75
C PHE A 320 20.03 17.98 -12.13
N VAL A 321 19.24 18.56 -13.04
CA VAL A 321 19.12 18.08 -14.43
C VAL A 321 20.46 18.09 -15.13
N VAL A 322 21.25 19.18 -14.99
CA VAL A 322 22.60 19.27 -15.55
C VAL A 322 23.49 18.14 -15.03
N LYS A 323 23.50 17.89 -13.72
CA LYS A 323 24.29 16.80 -13.11
C LYS A 323 23.94 15.44 -13.71
N VAL A 324 22.65 15.12 -13.80
CA VAL A 324 22.20 13.81 -14.30
C VAL A 324 22.47 13.67 -15.80
N PHE A 325 22.19 14.71 -16.59
CA PHE A 325 22.45 14.69 -18.03
C PHE A 325 23.95 14.55 -18.34
N ALA A 326 24.83 15.20 -17.56
CA ALA A 326 26.27 15.02 -17.69
C ALA A 326 26.71 13.57 -17.42
N LEU A 327 26.20 12.95 -16.36
CA LEU A 327 26.47 11.53 -16.06
C LEU A 327 25.90 10.58 -17.14
N SER A 328 24.73 10.94 -17.69
CA SER A 328 24.03 10.16 -18.73
C SER A 328 24.65 10.29 -20.12
N ALA A 329 25.42 11.34 -20.38
CA ALA A 329 26.04 11.60 -21.68
C ALA A 329 27.01 10.47 -22.11
N ASN A 330 27.52 9.69 -21.15
CA ASN A 330 28.34 8.51 -21.43
C ASN A 330 27.52 7.28 -21.87
N LEU A 331 26.19 7.33 -21.79
CA LEU A 331 25.28 6.20 -22.05
C LEU A 331 24.25 6.49 -23.14
N ILE A 332 23.76 7.73 -23.23
CA ILE A 332 22.79 8.17 -24.24
C ILE A 332 23.23 9.44 -24.95
N ALA A 333 22.73 9.63 -26.18
CA ALA A 333 22.94 10.85 -26.95
C ALA A 333 22.14 12.03 -26.33
N ILE A 334 22.80 12.80 -25.47
CA ILE A 334 22.29 14.07 -24.93
C ILE A 334 22.65 15.20 -25.90
N ASP A 335 21.70 16.13 -26.15
CA ASP A 335 22.01 17.32 -26.94
C ASP A 335 22.92 18.26 -26.13
N SER A 336 24.21 18.24 -26.49
CA SER A 336 25.22 19.10 -25.85
C SER A 336 24.88 20.59 -25.92
N ARG A 337 24.24 21.08 -26.99
CA ARG A 337 23.89 22.51 -27.10
C ARG A 337 22.84 22.87 -26.06
N ASP A 338 21.87 21.99 -25.85
CA ASP A 338 20.79 22.23 -24.90
C ASP A 338 21.28 22.19 -23.45
N LEU A 339 22.10 21.18 -23.13
CA LEU A 339 22.76 21.08 -21.83
C LEU A 339 23.59 22.34 -21.53
N CYS A 340 24.35 22.83 -22.51
CA CYS A 340 25.22 23.98 -22.31
C CYS A 340 24.47 25.33 -22.26
N GLU A 341 23.33 25.48 -22.96
CA GLU A 341 22.45 26.65 -22.76
C GLU A 341 21.80 26.63 -21.36
N THR A 342 21.47 25.46 -20.83
CA THR A 342 21.01 25.31 -19.44
C THR A 342 22.10 25.72 -18.43
N VAL A 343 23.35 25.30 -18.66
CA VAL A 343 24.53 25.71 -17.87
C VAL A 343 24.74 27.22 -17.94
N LYS A 344 24.64 27.80 -19.14
CA LYS A 344 24.77 29.24 -19.35
C LYS A 344 23.68 30.03 -18.62
N TRP A 345 22.44 29.54 -18.60
CA TRP A 345 21.36 30.15 -17.82
C TRP A 345 21.67 30.17 -16.32
N LEU A 346 22.17 29.06 -15.75
CA LEU A 346 22.57 29.01 -14.33
C LEU A 346 23.63 30.07 -14.01
N ILE A 347 24.63 30.24 -14.88
CA ILE A 347 25.73 31.18 -14.67
C ILE A 347 25.27 32.64 -14.82
N LEU A 348 24.51 32.96 -15.87
CA LEU A 348 24.14 34.34 -16.18
C LEU A 348 23.01 34.86 -15.30
N GLU A 349 22.00 34.03 -15.03
CA GLU A 349 20.78 34.48 -14.37
C GLU A 349 20.77 34.20 -12.87
N LYS A 350 21.52 33.17 -12.41
CA LYS A 350 21.43 32.66 -11.04
C LYS A 350 22.71 32.78 -10.22
N GLN A 351 23.85 33.08 -10.83
CA GLN A 351 25.09 33.35 -10.10
C GLN A 351 25.24 34.84 -9.79
N LYS A 352 25.39 35.17 -8.50
CA LYS A 352 25.72 36.51 -8.03
C LYS A 352 27.20 36.84 -8.27
N PRO A 353 27.58 38.14 -8.25
CA PRO A 353 28.98 38.57 -8.47
C PRO A 353 29.98 37.98 -7.46
N ASP A 354 29.52 37.71 -6.24
CA ASP A 354 30.28 37.10 -5.13
C ASP A 354 30.45 35.58 -5.26
N GLY A 355 29.83 34.95 -6.27
CA GLY A 355 29.93 33.52 -6.56
C GLY A 355 28.77 32.68 -6.00
N ILE A 356 27.83 33.29 -5.27
CA ILE A 356 26.66 32.60 -4.70
C ILE A 356 25.65 32.26 -5.80
N PHE A 357 25.08 31.05 -5.76
CA PHE A 357 23.90 30.72 -6.56
C PHE A 357 22.61 30.96 -5.76
N GLN A 358 21.65 31.68 -6.34
CA GLN A 358 20.38 32.00 -5.69
C GLN A 358 19.23 31.12 -6.22
N GLU A 359 18.34 30.68 -5.32
CA GLU A 359 17.09 30.00 -5.67
C GLU A 359 15.91 30.97 -5.63
N ASP A 360 15.31 31.21 -6.79
CA ASP A 360 14.16 32.12 -6.97
C ASP A 360 12.83 31.39 -7.20
N GLY A 361 12.89 30.09 -7.53
CA GLY A 361 11.73 29.25 -7.82
C GLY A 361 11.83 27.95 -7.02
N PRO A 362 11.61 27.97 -5.69
CA PRO A 362 11.78 26.76 -4.89
C PRO A 362 10.90 25.62 -5.43
N VAL A 363 11.53 24.44 -5.51
CA VAL A 363 10.89 23.20 -5.93
C VAL A 363 9.69 22.92 -5.01
N ILE A 364 8.60 22.46 -5.61
CA ILE A 364 7.37 22.11 -4.88
C ILE A 364 7.66 21.01 -3.84
N HIS A 365 8.57 20.11 -4.18
CA HIS A 365 9.02 18.97 -3.38
C HIS A 365 10.28 19.31 -2.59
N GLN A 366 10.10 19.75 -1.34
CA GLN A 366 11.22 20.05 -0.45
C GLN A 366 11.89 18.80 0.12
N GLU A 367 11.30 17.63 -0.07
CA GLU A 367 11.86 16.31 0.22
C GLU A 367 12.87 15.88 -0.86
N MET A 368 12.71 16.35 -2.10
CA MET A 368 13.63 16.04 -3.20
C MET A 368 14.97 16.78 -3.08
N ILE A 369 15.03 17.86 -2.30
CA ILE A 369 16.25 18.66 -2.16
C ILE A 369 17.22 18.16 -1.08
N GLY A 370 16.87 17.08 -0.36
CA GLY A 370 17.77 16.48 0.63
C GLY A 370 18.06 17.41 1.82
N GLY A 371 19.30 17.38 2.34
CA GLY A 371 19.73 18.19 3.48
C GLY A 371 19.82 19.71 3.24
N PHE A 372 19.50 20.17 2.02
CA PHE A 372 19.35 21.58 1.61
C PHE A 372 18.17 22.31 2.30
N LYS A 373 17.27 21.57 2.94
CA LYS A 373 16.02 22.07 3.54
C LYS A 373 16.20 22.98 4.78
N ASP A 374 17.35 22.96 5.45
CA ASP A 374 17.62 23.76 6.67
C ASP A 374 18.20 25.15 6.32
N THR A 375 17.58 26.22 6.83
CA THR A 375 17.80 27.61 6.38
C THR A 375 19.10 28.24 6.82
N ARG A 376 19.83 27.66 7.79
CA ARG A 376 21.01 28.31 8.42
C ARG A 376 22.23 28.43 7.51
N GLU A 377 22.39 27.52 6.55
CA GLU A 377 23.57 27.44 5.67
C GLU A 377 23.14 27.11 4.21
N LYS A 378 21.96 27.63 3.83
CA LYS A 378 21.31 27.35 2.54
C LYS A 378 22.21 27.76 1.37
N ASP A 379 22.75 28.97 1.40
CA ASP A 379 23.52 29.53 0.28
C ASP A 379 24.80 28.73 -0.02
N VAL A 380 25.46 28.23 1.03
CA VAL A 380 26.64 27.37 0.91
C VAL A 380 26.26 26.01 0.31
N SER A 381 25.19 25.40 0.83
CA SER A 381 24.72 24.09 0.35
C SER A 381 24.27 24.14 -1.12
N LEU A 382 23.53 25.18 -1.52
CA LEU A 382 23.11 25.37 -2.92
C LEU A 382 24.31 25.63 -3.81
N THR A 383 25.20 26.54 -3.41
CA THR A 383 26.38 26.89 -4.21
C THR A 383 27.30 25.68 -4.40
N ALA A 384 27.50 24.87 -3.36
CA ALA A 384 28.25 23.62 -3.46
C ALA A 384 27.56 22.62 -4.41
N PHE A 385 26.24 22.44 -4.30
CA PHE A 385 25.48 21.54 -5.18
C PHE A 385 25.54 21.96 -6.65
N VAL A 386 25.32 23.25 -6.95
CA VAL A 386 25.41 23.78 -8.31
C VAL A 386 26.85 23.66 -8.84
N LEU A 387 27.86 23.96 -8.01
CA LEU A 387 29.27 23.80 -8.37
C LEU A 387 29.60 22.36 -8.78
N ILE A 388 29.12 21.36 -8.02
CA ILE A 388 29.30 19.94 -8.35
C ILE A 388 28.67 19.63 -9.71
N ALA A 389 27.44 20.09 -9.96
CA ALA A 389 26.76 19.87 -11.24
C ALA A 389 27.50 20.52 -12.43
N LEU A 390 27.98 21.75 -12.26
CA LEU A 390 28.77 22.47 -13.26
C LEU A 390 30.12 21.78 -13.52
N HIS A 391 30.73 21.20 -12.49
CA HIS A 391 31.99 20.46 -12.62
C HIS A 391 31.79 19.14 -13.36
N GLU A 392 30.71 18.40 -13.08
CA GLU A 392 30.36 17.15 -13.80
C GLU A 392 30.09 17.41 -15.29
N ALA A 393 29.47 18.56 -15.63
CA ALA A 393 29.22 18.96 -17.02
C ALA A 393 30.41 19.69 -17.68
N LYS A 394 31.52 19.88 -16.97
CA LYS A 394 32.64 20.72 -17.43
C LYS A 394 33.20 20.25 -18.76
N ASP A 395 33.54 18.97 -18.87
CA ASP A 395 34.18 18.41 -20.07
C ASP A 395 33.29 18.49 -21.31
N ILE A 396 31.96 18.55 -21.14
CA ILE A 396 30.98 18.65 -22.23
C ILE A 396 30.80 20.11 -22.69
N CYS A 397 30.78 21.05 -21.75
CA CYS A 397 30.41 22.45 -22.01
C CYS A 397 31.58 23.44 -22.04
N GLU A 398 32.81 23.01 -21.78
CA GLU A 398 34.00 23.89 -21.73
C GLU A 398 34.22 24.65 -23.05
N ALA A 399 33.97 24.02 -24.21
CA ALA A 399 34.11 24.66 -25.51
C ALA A 399 32.96 25.62 -25.88
N GLN A 400 31.77 25.45 -25.27
CA GLN A 400 30.57 26.22 -25.61
C GLN A 400 30.33 27.40 -24.66
N VAL A 401 30.77 27.30 -23.40
CA VAL A 401 30.49 28.28 -22.35
C VAL A 401 31.81 28.78 -21.74
N ASN A 402 32.36 29.85 -22.33
CA ASN A 402 33.62 30.47 -21.89
C ASN A 402 33.58 30.98 -20.42
N SER A 403 32.39 31.26 -19.89
CA SER A 403 32.19 31.71 -18.51
C SER A 403 32.17 30.57 -17.47
N LEU A 404 32.20 29.30 -17.90
CA LEU A 404 32.09 28.14 -17.00
C LEU A 404 33.28 28.03 -16.03
N GLY A 405 34.51 28.08 -16.54
CA GLY A 405 35.72 28.05 -15.70
C GLY A 405 35.77 29.18 -14.67
N PRO A 406 35.58 30.45 -15.08
CA PRO A 406 35.48 31.59 -14.15
C PRO A 406 34.35 31.45 -13.12
N SER A 407 33.17 30.95 -13.53
CA SER A 407 32.02 30.71 -12.66
C SER A 407 32.33 29.70 -11.56
N ILE A 408 32.91 28.55 -11.93
CA ILE A 408 33.37 27.50 -11.00
C ILE A 408 34.39 28.06 -10.01
N THR A 409 35.32 28.91 -10.49
CA THR A 409 36.35 29.53 -9.64
C THR A 409 35.74 30.49 -8.61
N LYS A 410 34.76 31.32 -9.02
CA LYS A 410 34.06 32.24 -8.10
C LYS A 410 33.29 31.48 -7.01
N ALA A 411 32.52 30.47 -7.40
CA ALA A 411 31.80 29.62 -6.46
C ALA A 411 32.77 28.89 -5.50
N GLY A 412 33.89 28.37 -6.02
CA GLY A 412 34.94 27.76 -5.20
C GLY A 412 35.55 28.73 -4.17
N ASN A 413 35.84 29.97 -4.58
CA ASN A 413 36.36 31.01 -3.68
C ASN A 413 35.33 31.40 -2.59
N PHE A 414 34.05 31.48 -2.95
CA PHE A 414 32.98 31.73 -1.99
C PHE A 414 32.92 30.62 -0.92
N LEU A 415 32.90 29.35 -1.35
CA LEU A 415 32.88 28.20 -0.44
C LEU A 415 34.13 28.15 0.45
N GLU A 416 35.29 28.45 -0.12
CA GLU A 416 36.58 28.49 0.59
C GLU A 416 36.57 29.51 1.74
N ASN A 417 36.08 30.73 1.47
CA ASN A 417 36.05 31.80 2.47
C ASN A 417 35.06 31.51 3.61
N HIS A 418 33.93 30.86 3.33
CA HIS A 418 32.88 30.58 4.32
C HIS A 418 33.02 29.19 4.98
N TYR A 419 33.97 28.35 4.53
CA TYR A 419 34.11 26.97 5.01
C TYR A 419 34.39 26.88 6.52
N ARG A 420 35.16 27.84 7.06
CA ARG A 420 35.51 27.88 8.49
C ARG A 420 34.30 28.08 9.38
N GLU A 421 33.27 28.76 8.89
CA GLU A 421 32.08 29.13 9.66
C GLU A 421 31.02 28.01 9.71
N LEU A 422 31.15 26.99 8.86
CA LEU A 422 30.18 25.89 8.76
C LEU A 422 30.09 25.08 10.05
N ARG A 423 28.87 24.76 10.47
CA ARG A 423 28.58 23.99 11.69
C ARG A 423 27.88 22.68 11.39
N ARG A 424 27.13 22.60 10.30
CA ARG A 424 26.35 21.41 9.96
C ARG A 424 27.20 20.34 9.29
N PRO A 425 27.20 19.08 9.78
CA PRO A 425 27.88 17.97 9.13
C PRO A 425 27.51 17.79 7.66
N TYR A 426 26.23 18.01 7.31
CA TYR A 426 25.76 17.96 5.94
C TYR A 426 26.45 19.00 5.04
N THR A 427 26.42 20.28 5.43
CA THR A 427 27.01 21.37 4.66
C THR A 427 28.53 21.22 4.55
N VAL A 428 29.17 20.79 5.64
CA VAL A 428 30.62 20.50 5.66
C VAL A 428 30.97 19.42 4.63
N ALA A 429 30.18 18.34 4.55
CA ALA A 429 30.43 17.23 3.63
C ALA A 429 30.21 17.58 2.16
N ILE A 430 29.10 18.24 1.81
CA ILE A 430 28.84 18.64 0.42
C ILE A 430 29.82 19.71 -0.08
N ALA A 431 30.15 20.70 0.77
CA ALA A 431 31.15 21.71 0.43
C ALA A 431 32.56 21.11 0.39
N ALA A 432 32.88 20.12 1.23
CA ALA A 432 34.13 19.38 1.14
C ALA A 432 34.28 18.69 -0.21
N TYR A 433 33.25 17.99 -0.67
CA TYR A 433 33.29 17.34 -1.97
C TYR A 433 33.50 18.35 -3.11
N ALA A 434 32.74 19.44 -3.10
CA ALA A 434 32.90 20.49 -4.12
C ALA A 434 34.30 21.12 -4.12
N LEU A 435 34.90 21.35 -2.94
CA LEU A 435 36.29 21.84 -2.82
C LEU A 435 37.33 20.77 -3.19
N ALA A 436 37.06 19.49 -2.92
CA ALA A 436 37.94 18.37 -3.27
C ALA A 436 38.05 18.21 -4.79
N LEU A 437 36.94 18.36 -5.53
CA LEU A 437 36.93 18.37 -7.00
C LEU A 437 37.80 19.50 -7.59
N LEU A 438 37.95 20.62 -6.86
CA LEU A 438 38.80 21.74 -7.26
C LEU A 438 40.24 21.64 -6.72
N GLY A 439 40.58 20.59 -5.96
CA GLY A 439 41.88 20.47 -5.30
C GLY A 439 42.12 21.50 -4.19
N LYS A 440 41.05 22.08 -3.62
CA LYS A 440 41.09 23.14 -2.60
C LYS A 440 40.78 22.66 -1.17
N LEU A 441 40.52 21.36 -0.97
CA LEU A 441 40.25 20.78 0.35
C LEU A 441 41.55 20.44 1.09
N GLU A 442 42.33 21.45 1.48
CA GLU A 442 43.61 21.27 2.19
C GLU A 442 43.63 21.96 3.57
N ASP A 443 44.63 21.59 4.37
CA ASP A 443 45.00 22.19 5.66
C ASP A 443 43.86 22.22 6.71
N ASP A 444 43.53 23.41 7.22
CA ASP A 444 42.47 23.65 8.21
C ASP A 444 41.11 23.12 7.75
N ARG A 445 40.83 23.15 6.44
CA ARG A 445 39.56 22.71 5.86
C ARG A 445 39.45 21.19 5.90
N LEU A 446 40.53 20.50 5.55
CA LEU A 446 40.62 19.05 5.67
C LEU A 446 40.49 18.61 7.13
N THR A 447 41.18 19.31 8.03
CA THR A 447 41.10 19.04 9.47
C THR A 447 39.68 19.22 9.99
N LYS A 448 38.98 20.29 9.60
CA LYS A 448 37.57 20.50 9.95
C LYS A 448 36.67 19.40 9.38
N PHE A 449 36.85 19.03 8.11
CA PHE A 449 36.10 17.97 7.46
C PHE A 449 36.22 16.63 8.21
N LEU A 450 37.45 16.20 8.51
CA LEU A 450 37.72 14.95 9.23
C LEU A 450 37.22 14.99 10.69
N ASN A 451 37.39 16.12 11.39
CA ASN A 451 36.90 16.27 12.77
C ASN A 451 35.38 16.33 12.89
N THR A 452 34.69 16.66 11.79
CA THR A 452 33.22 16.64 11.74
C THR A 452 32.68 15.21 11.65
N ALA A 453 33.51 14.24 11.25
CA ALA A 453 33.15 12.83 11.21
C ALA A 453 32.98 12.28 12.64
N LYS A 454 31.77 11.84 12.98
CA LYS A 454 31.54 11.12 14.23
C LYS A 454 32.05 9.70 14.09
N GLU A 455 32.74 9.22 15.13
CA GLU A 455 33.35 7.88 15.19
C GLU A 455 34.25 7.56 13.99
N LYS A 456 34.75 8.60 13.28
CA LYS A 456 35.54 8.49 12.05
C LYS A 456 34.88 7.65 10.94
N ASN A 457 33.55 7.51 10.95
CA ASN A 457 32.84 6.71 9.95
C ASN A 457 31.62 7.39 9.32
N ARG A 458 31.12 8.52 9.87
CA ARG A 458 29.91 9.17 9.35
C ARG A 458 29.83 10.66 9.65
N TRP A 459 29.10 11.39 8.80
CA TRP A 459 28.78 12.80 8.99
C TRP A 459 27.28 12.92 9.31
N GLU A 460 26.94 13.04 10.60
CA GLU A 460 25.56 12.93 11.06
C GLU A 460 25.03 14.13 11.88
N GLU A 461 23.78 14.51 11.60
CA GLU A 461 22.93 15.38 12.42
C GLU A 461 21.92 14.54 13.24
N PRO A 462 21.58 14.96 14.47
CA PRO A 462 20.55 14.28 15.27
C PRO A 462 19.20 14.23 14.54
N ASN A 463 18.50 13.10 14.63
CA ASN A 463 17.15 12.87 14.09
C ASN A 463 16.96 13.03 12.57
N LYS A 464 18.02 13.18 11.77
CA LYS A 464 17.94 13.37 10.30
C LYS A 464 18.60 12.24 9.51
N LYS A 465 18.14 11.00 9.70
CA LYS A 465 18.77 9.77 9.18
C LYS A 465 19.04 9.79 7.66
N LEU A 466 18.06 10.15 6.84
CA LEU A 466 18.23 10.19 5.37
C LEU A 466 19.25 11.23 4.91
N TYR A 467 19.29 12.38 5.56
CA TYR A 467 20.28 13.42 5.27
C TYR A 467 21.68 13.03 5.75
N ASN A 468 21.78 12.23 6.81
CA ASN A 468 23.07 11.70 7.28
C ASN A 468 23.66 10.72 6.26
N VAL A 469 22.81 9.91 5.64
CA VAL A 469 23.20 8.99 4.56
C VAL A 469 23.67 9.78 3.33
N GLU A 470 22.93 10.81 2.93
CA GLU A 470 23.34 11.72 1.86
C GLU A 470 24.65 12.45 2.17
N ALA A 471 24.79 13.07 3.35
CA ALA A 471 26.00 13.75 3.80
C ALA A 471 27.21 12.84 3.79
N THR A 472 27.06 11.63 4.34
CA THR A 472 28.16 10.65 4.40
C THR A 472 28.54 10.15 3.01
N SER A 473 27.60 10.14 2.07
CA SER A 473 27.88 9.81 0.66
C SER A 473 28.72 10.90 -0.03
N TYR A 474 28.41 12.18 0.21
CA TYR A 474 29.26 13.30 -0.24
C TYR A 474 30.65 13.23 0.40
N ALA A 475 30.73 12.91 1.70
CA ALA A 475 32.00 12.75 2.38
C ALA A 475 32.84 11.60 1.81
N LEU A 476 32.22 10.46 1.49
CA LEU A 476 32.89 9.35 0.81
C LEU A 476 33.44 9.77 -0.55
N LEU A 477 32.64 10.47 -1.37
CA LEU A 477 33.11 11.00 -2.65
C LEU A 477 34.25 12.02 -2.49
N ALA A 478 34.23 12.85 -1.45
CA ALA A 478 35.32 13.78 -1.13
C ALA A 478 36.64 13.05 -0.80
N LEU A 479 36.57 11.98 0.00
CA LEU A 479 37.73 11.14 0.33
C LEU A 479 38.30 10.44 -0.91
N LEU A 480 37.43 9.90 -1.77
CA LEU A 480 37.80 9.26 -3.02
C LEU A 480 38.44 10.24 -4.01
N ALA A 481 37.87 11.45 -4.16
CA ALA A 481 38.44 12.51 -4.99
C ALA A 481 39.85 12.92 -4.52
N ARG A 482 40.11 12.84 -3.21
CA ARG A 482 41.44 13.05 -2.62
C ARG A 482 42.37 11.83 -2.66
N LYS A 483 41.88 10.68 -3.08
CA LYS A 483 42.61 9.39 -3.06
C LYS A 483 43.07 8.97 -1.66
N ASP A 484 42.35 9.37 -0.62
CA ASP A 484 42.60 8.95 0.76
C ASP A 484 41.91 7.61 1.04
N PHE A 485 42.50 6.52 0.56
CA PHE A 485 41.89 5.19 0.63
C PHE A 485 41.95 4.55 2.03
N ASP A 486 42.77 5.07 2.94
CA ASP A 486 42.93 4.51 4.28
C ASP A 486 41.76 4.88 5.21
N THR A 487 41.15 6.05 5.01
CA THR A 487 40.02 6.55 5.81
C THR A 487 38.64 6.12 5.28
N VAL A 488 38.58 5.60 4.07
CA VAL A 488 37.36 5.18 3.36
C VAL A 488 36.66 3.92 3.92
N PRO A 489 37.36 2.84 4.32
CA PRO A 489 36.71 1.58 4.69
C PRO A 489 35.68 1.66 5.83
N PRO A 490 35.93 2.43 6.92
CA PRO A 490 34.93 2.64 7.97
C PRO A 490 33.65 3.34 7.46
N VAL A 491 33.79 4.28 6.52
CA VAL A 491 32.69 5.06 5.94
C VAL A 491 31.80 4.19 5.05
N VAL A 492 32.43 3.40 4.18
CA VAL A 492 31.73 2.43 3.32
C VAL A 492 30.98 1.40 4.17
N ARG A 493 31.60 0.90 5.24
CA ARG A 493 30.96 -0.03 6.18
C ARG A 493 29.70 0.58 6.79
N TRP A 494 29.78 1.83 7.26
CA TRP A 494 28.62 2.49 7.85
C TRP A 494 27.49 2.71 6.84
N LEU A 495 27.78 3.20 5.63
CA LEU A 495 26.79 3.37 4.57
C LEU A 495 26.07 2.06 4.23
N ASN A 496 26.80 0.93 4.25
CA ASN A 496 26.22 -0.40 4.06
C ASN A 496 25.30 -0.85 5.19
N GLU A 497 25.57 -0.43 6.42
CA GLU A 497 24.75 -0.76 7.60
C GLU A 497 23.44 0.07 7.66
N GLN A 498 23.34 1.18 6.91
CA GLN A 498 22.16 2.08 6.92
C GLN A 498 21.02 1.70 5.96
N ARG A 499 20.91 0.42 5.54
CA ARG A 499 19.84 -0.05 4.65
C ARG A 499 18.49 -0.08 5.38
N TYR A 500 17.58 0.84 5.05
CA TYR A 500 16.20 0.85 5.55
C TYR A 500 15.23 0.15 4.58
N TYR A 501 14.10 -0.31 5.14
CA TYR A 501 12.99 -1.07 4.54
C TYR A 501 12.84 -1.04 3.01
N GLY A 502 12.73 -2.22 2.40
CA GLY A 502 12.21 -2.36 1.01
C GLY A 502 13.21 -2.16 -0.13
N GLY A 503 14.51 -2.08 0.14
CA GLY A 503 15.54 -2.07 -0.93
C GLY A 503 15.85 -0.68 -1.53
N GLY A 504 15.39 0.41 -0.91
CA GLY A 504 15.73 1.79 -1.30
C GLY A 504 16.00 2.71 -0.09
N TYR A 505 16.69 3.84 -0.29
CA TYR A 505 17.10 4.75 0.79
C TYR A 505 16.09 5.88 1.08
N GLY A 506 14.79 5.68 0.84
CA GLY A 506 13.69 6.55 1.32
C GLY A 506 13.61 7.99 0.78
N SER A 507 14.60 8.50 0.02
CA SER A 507 14.51 9.76 -0.73
C SER A 507 15.31 9.70 -2.03
N THR A 508 14.91 10.50 -3.03
CA THR A 508 15.56 10.57 -4.35
C THR A 508 17.06 10.92 -4.25
N GLN A 509 17.42 11.92 -3.44
CA GLN A 509 18.82 12.33 -3.27
C GLN A 509 19.66 11.34 -2.47
N ALA A 510 19.16 10.80 -1.35
CA ALA A 510 19.92 9.85 -0.54
C ALA A 510 20.21 8.57 -1.34
N THR A 511 19.20 8.07 -2.08
CA THR A 511 19.36 6.88 -2.93
C THR A 511 20.38 7.14 -4.03
N PHE A 512 20.25 8.25 -4.76
CA PHE A 512 21.17 8.61 -5.84
C PHE A 512 22.62 8.75 -5.34
N MET A 513 22.82 9.50 -4.26
CA MET A 513 24.16 9.80 -3.74
C MET A 513 24.87 8.58 -3.17
N VAL A 514 24.16 7.69 -2.46
CA VAL A 514 24.75 6.46 -1.92
C VAL A 514 25.24 5.56 -3.04
N PHE A 515 24.41 5.35 -4.07
CA PHE A 515 24.81 4.50 -5.19
C PHE A 515 25.96 5.11 -6.00
N GLN A 516 25.94 6.43 -6.23
CA GLN A 516 27.06 7.13 -6.87
C GLN A 516 28.36 6.92 -6.08
N ALA A 517 28.34 7.12 -4.76
CA ALA A 517 29.52 7.02 -3.90
C ALA A 517 30.06 5.58 -3.81
N LEU A 518 29.19 4.59 -3.67
CA LEU A 518 29.58 3.18 -3.61
C LEU A 518 30.08 2.65 -4.95
N ALA A 519 29.50 3.10 -6.07
CA ALA A 519 29.98 2.77 -7.40
C ALA A 519 31.38 3.36 -7.64
N GLN A 520 31.60 4.61 -7.26
CA GLN A 520 32.90 5.27 -7.38
C GLN A 520 33.97 4.58 -6.52
N TYR A 521 33.64 4.17 -5.28
CA TYR A 521 34.54 3.40 -4.42
C TYR A 521 35.01 2.10 -5.10
N GLN A 522 34.09 1.35 -5.71
CA GLN A 522 34.44 0.11 -6.40
C GLN A 522 35.26 0.34 -7.67
N LYS A 523 35.05 1.47 -8.35
CA LYS A 523 35.85 1.86 -9.51
C LYS A 523 37.29 2.19 -9.12
N ASP A 524 37.48 2.86 -7.98
CA ASP A 524 38.77 3.46 -7.61
C ASP A 524 39.62 2.59 -6.67
N VAL A 525 39.04 1.63 -5.92
CA VAL A 525 39.75 0.82 -4.89
C VAL A 525 39.84 -0.67 -5.28
N PRO A 526 41.00 -1.14 -5.79
CA PRO A 526 41.17 -2.48 -6.36
C PRO A 526 41.61 -3.55 -5.33
N ASP A 527 40.76 -3.96 -4.40
CA ASP A 527 41.08 -5.02 -3.39
C ASP A 527 40.61 -6.45 -3.78
N HIS A 528 40.45 -6.70 -5.08
CA HIS A 528 39.61 -7.79 -5.58
C HIS A 528 40.25 -9.19 -5.68
N LYS A 529 41.53 -9.37 -5.35
CA LYS A 529 42.26 -10.62 -5.71
C LYS A 529 42.37 -11.68 -4.60
N GLU A 530 41.93 -11.41 -3.36
CA GLU A 530 42.13 -12.35 -2.23
C GLU A 530 40.85 -12.97 -1.63
N LEU A 531 39.68 -12.86 -2.28
CA LEU A 531 38.41 -13.39 -1.74
C LEU A 531 38.29 -14.93 -1.92
N ASN A 532 38.40 -15.65 -0.81
CA ASN A 532 38.19 -17.10 -0.65
C ASN A 532 37.67 -17.39 0.78
N LEU A 533 36.35 -17.37 0.95
CA LEU A 533 35.66 -17.61 2.22
C LEU A 533 34.86 -18.91 2.17
N ASP A 534 35.07 -19.80 3.14
CA ASP A 534 34.23 -20.97 3.41
C ASP A 534 33.30 -20.68 4.59
N VAL A 535 31.99 -20.69 4.35
CA VAL A 535 30.95 -20.40 5.34
C VAL A 535 30.14 -21.67 5.60
N SER A 536 29.93 -22.00 6.87
CA SER A 536 29.11 -23.13 7.30
C SER A 536 28.04 -22.70 8.30
N ILE A 537 26.80 -23.11 8.07
CA ILE A 537 25.61 -22.85 8.89
C ILE A 537 25.13 -24.16 9.50
N HIS A 538 24.91 -24.14 10.81
CA HIS A 538 24.35 -25.25 11.57
C HIS A 538 23.00 -24.86 12.17
N LEU A 539 21.92 -25.39 11.58
CA LEU A 539 20.53 -25.24 12.00
C LEU A 539 20.10 -26.48 12.82
N PRO A 540 19.60 -26.33 14.06
CA PRO A 540 19.15 -27.48 14.86
C PRO A 540 18.02 -28.31 14.24
N SER A 541 17.13 -27.70 13.44
CA SER A 541 16.07 -28.37 12.70
C SER A 541 16.57 -29.27 11.57
N ARG A 542 17.83 -29.12 11.14
CA ARG A 542 18.45 -29.90 10.05
C ARG A 542 19.59 -30.76 10.58
N ASN A 543 19.63 -32.04 10.18
CA ASN A 543 20.70 -32.96 10.57
C ASN A 543 22.06 -32.67 9.89
N SER A 544 22.08 -31.93 8.78
CA SER A 544 23.29 -31.65 8.01
C SER A 544 23.74 -30.19 8.09
N LEU A 545 25.06 -29.98 8.08
CA LEU A 545 25.67 -28.66 7.97
C LEU A 545 25.51 -28.12 6.55
N VAL A 546 24.94 -26.92 6.43
CA VAL A 546 24.89 -26.20 5.16
C VAL A 546 26.23 -25.51 4.94
N LYS A 547 26.90 -25.78 3.82
CA LYS A 547 28.22 -25.21 3.51
C LYS A 547 28.19 -24.44 2.20
N HIS A 548 28.73 -23.23 2.20
CA HIS A 548 28.84 -22.36 1.05
C HIS A 548 30.28 -21.87 0.90
N ARG A 549 30.79 -21.89 -0.32
CA ARG A 549 32.11 -21.33 -0.65
C ARG A 549 31.95 -20.08 -1.51
N ILE A 550 32.60 -19.00 -1.09
CA ILE A 550 32.52 -17.68 -1.71
C ILE A 550 33.91 -17.32 -2.24
N LEU A 551 34.06 -17.44 -3.54
CA LEU A 551 35.23 -17.04 -4.33
C LEU A 551 34.95 -15.72 -5.05
N TRP A 552 35.99 -15.01 -5.49
CA TRP A 552 35.87 -13.82 -6.34
C TRP A 552 34.94 -13.99 -7.54
N GLU A 553 35.05 -15.12 -8.26
CA GLU A 553 34.21 -15.42 -9.44
C GLU A 553 32.72 -15.51 -9.09
N SER A 554 32.42 -15.95 -7.86
CA SER A 554 31.07 -16.13 -7.33
C SER A 554 30.63 -15.02 -6.36
N ALA A 555 31.44 -13.97 -6.24
CA ALA A 555 31.30 -12.92 -5.24
C ALA A 555 29.95 -12.19 -5.36
N SER A 556 29.48 -12.02 -6.59
CA SER A 556 28.20 -11.37 -6.92
C SER A 556 26.98 -12.26 -6.73
N LEU A 557 27.13 -13.56 -6.49
CA LEU A 557 26.01 -14.48 -6.39
C LEU A 557 25.51 -14.54 -4.93
N LEU A 558 24.28 -14.08 -4.70
CA LEU A 558 23.57 -14.21 -3.42
C LEU A 558 23.42 -15.68 -3.05
N ARG A 559 23.71 -16.04 -1.80
CA ARG A 559 23.32 -17.35 -1.24
C ARG A 559 22.21 -17.12 -0.23
N SER A 560 21.09 -17.83 -0.36
CA SER A 560 19.98 -17.78 0.59
C SER A 560 19.68 -19.17 1.14
N GLU A 561 19.23 -19.23 2.40
CA GLU A 561 18.72 -20.42 3.07
C GLU A 561 17.45 -20.05 3.85
N GLU A 562 16.40 -20.85 3.74
CA GLU A 562 15.13 -20.60 4.40
C GLU A 562 14.81 -21.69 5.43
N THR A 563 14.22 -21.29 6.56
CA THR A 563 13.66 -22.22 7.55
C THR A 563 12.34 -21.68 8.09
N LYS A 564 11.39 -22.58 8.38
CA LYS A 564 10.09 -22.23 8.98
C LYS A 564 10.16 -22.13 10.51
N GLU A 565 11.27 -22.58 11.10
CA GLU A 565 11.46 -22.59 12.54
C GLU A 565 12.29 -21.37 12.99
N ASN A 566 11.79 -20.60 13.96
CA ASN A 566 12.55 -19.51 14.58
C ASN A 566 13.46 -20.05 15.69
N GLU A 567 14.60 -20.64 15.29
CA GLU A 567 15.53 -21.32 16.18
C GLU A 567 16.93 -20.67 16.24
N ARG A 568 17.69 -21.00 17.29
CA ARG A 568 19.09 -20.58 17.44
C ARG A 568 19.97 -21.40 16.52
N PHE A 569 20.76 -20.75 15.67
CA PHE A 569 21.70 -21.43 14.79
C PHE A 569 23.12 -20.85 14.92
N THR A 570 24.10 -21.59 14.42
CA THR A 570 25.52 -21.18 14.46
C THR A 570 26.10 -21.04 13.06
N VAL A 571 26.93 -20.01 12.86
CA VAL A 571 27.64 -19.78 11.60
C VAL A 571 29.14 -19.73 11.87
N ARG A 572 29.92 -20.43 11.05
CA ARG A 572 31.39 -20.39 11.04
C ARG A 572 31.87 -19.96 9.66
N ALA A 573 32.79 -18.99 9.62
CA ALA A 573 33.42 -18.52 8.39
C ALA A 573 34.94 -18.64 8.52
N GLU A 574 35.59 -19.26 7.53
CA GLU A 574 37.03 -19.51 7.48
C GLU A 574 37.60 -19.06 6.12
N GLY A 575 38.86 -18.61 6.08
CA GLY A 575 39.53 -18.19 4.85
C GLY A 575 39.84 -16.68 4.76
N LYS A 576 40.13 -16.20 3.54
CA LYS A 576 40.53 -14.82 3.25
C LYS A 576 39.39 -14.05 2.58
N GLY A 577 39.19 -12.82 2.98
CA GLY A 577 38.18 -11.92 2.40
C GLY A 577 37.12 -11.48 3.41
N GLN A 578 36.14 -10.72 2.94
CA GLN A 578 35.07 -10.16 3.76
C GLN A 578 33.71 -10.47 3.13
N GLY A 579 32.71 -10.74 3.98
CA GLY A 579 31.34 -11.00 3.58
C GLY A 579 30.34 -10.49 4.62
N THR A 580 29.08 -10.41 4.23
CA THR A 580 27.97 -9.99 5.10
C THR A 580 26.96 -11.12 5.21
N LEU A 581 26.55 -11.39 6.45
CA LEU A 581 25.45 -12.30 6.78
C LEU A 581 24.28 -11.44 7.27
N SER A 582 23.13 -11.56 6.62
CA SER A 582 21.88 -10.93 7.08
C SER A 582 20.85 -12.00 7.37
N VAL A 583 20.25 -11.92 8.55
CA VAL A 583 19.22 -12.84 9.02
C VAL A 583 17.93 -12.06 9.14
N VAL A 584 16.91 -12.47 8.40
CA VAL A 584 15.62 -11.80 8.35
C VAL A 584 14.56 -12.78 8.85
N THR A 585 13.90 -12.43 9.94
CA THR A 585 12.72 -13.16 10.41
C THR A 585 11.48 -12.43 9.92
N VAL A 586 10.71 -13.07 9.05
CA VAL A 586 9.42 -12.60 8.60
C VAL A 586 8.35 -13.31 9.43
N TYR A 587 7.61 -12.55 10.23
CA TYR A 587 6.52 -13.08 11.03
C TYR A 587 5.35 -12.09 11.10
N HIS A 588 4.17 -12.65 11.40
CA HIS A 588 2.97 -11.87 11.66
C HIS A 588 2.95 -11.44 13.13
N ALA A 589 3.02 -10.14 13.38
CA ALA A 589 2.98 -9.57 14.72
C ALA A 589 1.57 -9.04 15.05
N LYS A 590 1.17 -9.11 16.31
CA LYS A 590 -0.04 -8.41 16.78
C LYS A 590 0.15 -6.90 16.71
N LEU A 591 -0.83 -6.20 16.15
CA LEU A 591 -0.90 -4.74 16.20
C LEU A 591 -1.16 -4.30 17.65
N LYS A 592 -0.32 -3.38 18.15
CA LYS A 592 -0.75 -2.51 19.26
C LYS A 592 -1.83 -1.57 18.68
N HIS A 593 -2.93 -1.38 19.41
CA HIS A 593 -4.17 -0.69 19.01
C HIS A 593 -4.06 0.46 18.00
N LYS A 594 -5.13 0.58 17.18
CA LYS A 594 -5.42 1.58 16.12
C LYS A 594 -4.29 1.72 15.10
N VAL A 595 -4.53 1.32 13.84
CA VAL A 595 -3.69 1.75 12.72
C VAL A 595 -3.80 3.26 12.66
N THR A 596 -2.84 3.93 13.31
CA THR A 596 -2.77 5.38 13.39
C THR A 596 -2.39 5.88 12.02
N CYS A 597 -3.20 6.81 11.52
CA CYS A 597 -2.82 7.69 10.43
C CYS A 597 -1.39 8.18 10.63
N LYS A 598 -0.49 7.72 9.77
CA LYS A 598 0.93 8.07 9.86
C LYS A 598 1.07 9.40 9.16
N LYS A 599 1.64 10.39 9.86
CA LYS A 599 1.96 11.73 9.34
C LYS A 599 0.77 12.64 8.97
N PHE A 600 -0.46 12.14 8.92
CA PHE A 600 -1.67 12.95 8.79
C PHE A 600 -2.58 12.77 9.98
N ASP A 601 -3.17 13.85 10.45
CA ASP A 601 -4.35 13.84 11.29
C ASP A 601 -5.54 14.20 10.39
N LEU A 602 -6.54 13.32 10.33
CA LEU A 602 -7.72 13.47 9.48
C LEU A 602 -8.96 13.31 10.35
N ARG A 603 -9.83 14.32 10.29
CA ARG A 603 -11.15 14.33 10.93
C ARG A 603 -12.20 14.53 9.86
N VAL A 604 -13.21 13.67 9.87
CA VAL A 604 -14.33 13.74 8.94
C VAL A 604 -15.59 13.72 9.77
N SER A 605 -16.49 14.67 9.53
CA SER A 605 -17.79 14.72 10.18
C SER A 605 -18.86 15.03 9.16
N ILE A 606 -20.01 14.38 9.31
CA ILE A 606 -21.19 14.63 8.49
C ILE A 606 -22.35 15.02 9.40
N ARG A 607 -23.07 16.07 9.05
CA ARG A 607 -24.25 16.54 9.80
C ARG A 607 -25.41 16.91 8.86
N PRO A 608 -26.68 16.76 9.27
CA PRO A 608 -27.80 17.26 8.51
C PRO A 608 -27.71 18.79 8.37
N ALA A 609 -28.06 19.31 7.19
CA ALA A 609 -28.07 20.75 6.95
C ALA A 609 -29.32 21.38 7.59
N LEU A 610 -29.15 22.39 8.46
CA LEU A 610 -30.26 23.07 9.13
C LEU A 610 -31.04 23.95 8.14
N GLU A 611 -32.36 23.79 8.06
CA GLU A 611 -33.22 24.61 7.18
C GLU A 611 -33.12 26.11 7.51
N PRO A 612 -33.18 27.03 6.52
CA PRO A 612 -33.58 26.83 5.12
C PRO A 612 -32.38 26.73 4.16
N VAL A 613 -32.01 25.51 3.76
CA VAL A 613 -30.93 25.28 2.79
C VAL A 613 -31.53 25.21 1.39
N LYS A 614 -30.89 25.88 0.41
CA LYS A 614 -31.20 25.69 -1.00
C LYS A 614 -30.94 24.23 -1.36
N LYS A 615 -32.01 23.42 -1.45
CA LYS A 615 -31.95 22.05 -1.93
C LYS A 615 -32.30 21.99 -3.43
N PRO A 616 -31.63 21.18 -4.25
CA PRO A 616 -32.10 20.84 -5.58
C PRO A 616 -33.53 20.25 -5.51
N GLN A 617 -34.38 20.50 -6.51
CA GLN A 617 -35.78 20.04 -6.50
C GLN A 617 -35.89 18.50 -6.40
N ASP A 618 -34.92 17.77 -6.95
CA ASP A 618 -34.89 16.30 -6.96
C ASP A 618 -34.25 15.69 -5.70
N ALA A 619 -33.68 16.50 -4.81
CA ALA A 619 -33.00 16.03 -3.61
C ALA A 619 -33.99 15.85 -2.44
N LYS A 620 -34.00 14.66 -1.85
CA LYS A 620 -34.87 14.29 -0.71
C LYS A 620 -34.39 14.88 0.61
N GLY A 621 -33.08 15.06 0.76
CA GLY A 621 -32.45 15.61 1.95
C GLY A 621 -31.05 16.17 1.63
N SER A 622 -30.52 16.99 2.52
CA SER A 622 -29.17 17.57 2.38
C SER A 622 -28.39 17.45 3.68
N MET A 623 -27.11 17.10 3.56
CA MET A 623 -26.16 17.03 4.66
C MET A 623 -24.94 17.91 4.32
N ILE A 624 -24.17 18.27 5.34
CA ILE A 624 -22.91 18.99 5.21
C ILE A 624 -21.80 18.02 5.60
N LEU A 625 -20.84 17.83 4.69
CA LEU A 625 -19.64 17.04 4.93
C LEU A 625 -18.50 18.01 5.24
N ASP A 626 -17.93 17.92 6.44
CA ASP A 626 -16.74 18.67 6.85
C ASP A 626 -15.53 17.73 6.90
N ILE A 627 -14.45 18.12 6.25
CA ILE A 627 -13.19 17.38 6.19
C ILE A 627 -12.09 18.31 6.67
N CYS A 628 -11.41 17.91 7.74
CA CYS A 628 -10.31 18.64 8.33
C CYS A 628 -9.05 17.76 8.33
N THR A 629 -7.95 18.30 7.84
CA THR A 629 -6.68 17.58 7.76
C THR A 629 -5.52 18.44 8.23
N LYS A 630 -4.58 17.81 8.94
CA LYS A 630 -3.35 18.44 9.42
C LYS A 630 -2.18 17.51 9.17
N TYR A 631 -1.08 18.06 8.70
CA TYR A 631 0.16 17.30 8.58
C TYR A 631 0.91 17.26 9.92
N LEU A 632 1.38 16.08 10.32
CA LEU A 632 2.10 15.85 11.57
C LEU A 632 3.63 15.80 11.37
N GLY A 633 4.12 16.32 10.24
CA GLY A 633 5.54 16.52 9.99
C GLY A 633 6.05 17.85 10.54
N ASP A 634 7.37 18.07 10.43
CA ASP A 634 8.03 19.29 10.92
C ASP A 634 7.81 20.52 10.01
N GLN A 635 7.22 20.33 8.83
CA GLN A 635 6.92 21.36 7.84
C GLN A 635 5.66 20.98 7.07
N ASP A 636 5.01 21.96 6.41
CA ASP A 636 3.83 21.75 5.59
C ASP A 636 4.05 20.60 4.58
N ALA A 637 3.04 19.73 4.43
CA ALA A 637 3.03 18.74 3.36
C ALA A 637 2.91 19.44 2.01
N THR A 638 3.56 18.86 1.00
CA THR A 638 3.45 19.30 -0.39
C THR A 638 2.08 18.90 -0.98
N MET A 639 1.97 18.92 -2.30
CA MET A 639 0.74 18.55 -3.00
C MET A 639 0.18 17.21 -2.49
N SER A 640 -1.05 17.27 -2.00
CA SER A 640 -1.74 16.16 -1.36
C SER A 640 -3.11 15.98 -2.02
N ILE A 641 -3.57 14.74 -2.08
CA ILE A 641 -4.86 14.40 -2.69
C ILE A 641 -5.83 13.97 -1.60
N LEU A 642 -7.04 14.51 -1.67
CA LEU A 642 -8.21 13.98 -0.99
C LEU A 642 -9.05 13.19 -1.99
N ASP A 643 -9.10 11.87 -1.79
CA ASP A 643 -9.99 10.96 -2.50
C ASP A 643 -11.19 10.67 -1.62
N ILE A 644 -12.37 11.15 -2.03
CA ILE A 644 -13.60 11.12 -1.24
C ILE A 644 -14.61 10.23 -1.95
N SER A 645 -15.04 9.14 -1.32
CA SER A 645 -16.17 8.33 -1.78
C SER A 645 -17.45 8.76 -1.08
N MET A 646 -18.46 9.10 -1.88
CA MET A 646 -19.80 9.45 -1.42
C MET A 646 -20.54 8.22 -0.90
N MET A 647 -21.44 8.44 0.06
CA MET A 647 -22.40 7.44 0.51
C MET A 647 -23.35 7.04 -0.64
N THR A 648 -23.89 5.83 -0.60
CA THR A 648 -24.80 5.34 -1.65
C THR A 648 -26.03 6.25 -1.77
N GLY A 649 -26.26 6.79 -2.96
CA GLY A 649 -27.39 7.69 -3.23
C GLY A 649 -27.19 9.17 -2.89
N PHE A 650 -25.95 9.57 -2.56
CA PHE A 650 -25.56 10.96 -2.28
C PHE A 650 -24.68 11.55 -3.38
N SER A 651 -24.82 12.84 -3.67
CA SER A 651 -23.96 13.58 -4.61
C SER A 651 -23.59 14.97 -4.05
N PRO A 652 -22.36 15.46 -4.24
CA PRO A 652 -21.92 16.75 -3.72
C PRO A 652 -22.54 17.93 -4.47
N ASP A 653 -22.71 19.06 -3.76
CA ASP A 653 -23.14 20.33 -4.33
C ASP A 653 -22.04 20.94 -5.19
N ILE A 654 -22.33 21.12 -6.48
CA ILE A 654 -21.37 21.62 -7.47
C ILE A 654 -21.03 23.09 -7.25
N ASP A 655 -21.98 23.89 -6.75
CA ASP A 655 -21.78 25.32 -6.58
C ASP A 655 -20.86 25.61 -5.37
N ASP A 656 -20.94 24.78 -4.31
CA ASP A 656 -19.97 24.80 -3.21
C ASP A 656 -18.55 24.45 -3.70
N LEU A 657 -18.41 23.40 -4.52
CA LEU A 657 -17.10 23.00 -5.07
C LEU A 657 -16.51 24.05 -6.02
N LYS A 658 -17.33 24.71 -6.83
CA LYS A 658 -16.92 25.84 -7.67
C LYS A 658 -16.39 26.99 -6.82
N LEU A 659 -17.09 27.32 -5.73
CA LEU A 659 -16.66 28.38 -4.81
C LEU A 659 -15.28 28.08 -4.20
N LEU A 660 -15.06 26.83 -3.76
CA LEU A 660 -13.78 26.38 -3.19
C LEU A 660 -12.62 26.40 -4.19
N SER A 661 -12.89 26.28 -5.49
CA SER A 661 -11.87 26.30 -6.55
C SER A 661 -11.60 27.68 -7.17
N THR A 662 -12.58 28.59 -7.18
CA THR A 662 -12.49 29.89 -7.88
C THR A 662 -12.29 31.09 -6.96
N GLY A 663 -12.40 30.90 -5.64
CA GLY A 663 -12.19 31.96 -4.66
C GLY A 663 -10.77 32.57 -4.66
N VAL A 664 -10.67 33.80 -4.14
CA VAL A 664 -9.40 34.56 -4.05
C VAL A 664 -8.37 33.87 -3.14
N ASP A 665 -8.83 33.11 -2.15
CA ASP A 665 -8.01 32.36 -1.20
C ASP A 665 -7.74 30.90 -1.59
N ARG A 666 -7.98 30.51 -2.87
CA ARG A 666 -7.82 29.16 -3.47
C ARG A 666 -7.39 28.06 -2.48
N TYR A 667 -8.37 27.43 -1.83
CA TYR A 667 -8.13 26.27 -0.96
C TYR A 667 -7.97 24.97 -1.76
N ILE A 668 -8.59 24.90 -2.94
CA ILE A 668 -8.54 23.74 -3.84
C ILE A 668 -7.95 24.16 -5.17
N SER A 669 -6.88 23.48 -5.60
CA SER A 669 -6.21 23.76 -6.88
C SER A 669 -7.06 23.31 -8.06
N LYS A 670 -7.70 22.15 -7.91
CA LYS A 670 -8.62 21.53 -8.87
C LYS A 670 -9.49 20.53 -8.13
N TYR A 671 -10.74 20.39 -8.55
CA TYR A 671 -11.54 19.22 -8.22
C TYR A 671 -11.89 18.48 -9.50
N GLU A 672 -11.87 17.16 -9.44
CA GLU A 672 -12.31 16.29 -10.50
C GLU A 672 -13.56 15.56 -10.03
N MET A 673 -14.68 16.03 -10.55
CA MET A 673 -15.87 15.23 -10.71
C MET A 673 -15.90 14.80 -12.17
N ASN A 674 -16.04 13.50 -12.43
CA ASN A 674 -16.44 13.12 -13.78
C ASN A 674 -17.85 13.68 -14.00
N ARG A 675 -18.01 14.48 -15.07
CA ARG A 675 -19.17 15.33 -15.34
C ARG A 675 -20.46 14.56 -15.63
N ASP A 676 -20.40 13.24 -15.67
CA ASP A 676 -21.56 12.37 -15.79
C ASP A 676 -21.92 11.86 -14.41
N SER A 677 -23.18 12.05 -14.03
CA SER A 677 -23.85 11.88 -12.73
C SER A 677 -23.63 10.56 -11.97
N ASN A 678 -22.74 9.69 -12.44
CA ASN A 678 -22.66 8.29 -12.08
C ASN A 678 -21.29 7.86 -11.51
N LYS A 679 -20.39 8.79 -11.16
CA LYS A 679 -19.22 8.45 -10.31
C LYS A 679 -19.41 9.01 -8.91
N ASN A 680 -19.59 8.11 -7.95
CA ASN A 680 -19.77 8.41 -6.53
C ASN A 680 -18.46 8.85 -5.83
N THR A 681 -17.44 9.31 -6.56
CA THR A 681 -16.12 9.65 -6.03
C THR A 681 -15.70 11.04 -6.47
N LEU A 682 -15.28 11.86 -5.51
CA LEU A 682 -14.81 13.23 -5.67
C LEU A 682 -13.31 13.28 -5.34
N ILE A 683 -12.50 13.74 -6.29
CA ILE A 683 -11.06 13.93 -6.07
C ILE A 683 -10.78 15.43 -5.94
N ILE A 684 -10.15 15.82 -4.84
CA ILE A 684 -9.74 17.19 -4.55
C ILE A 684 -8.21 17.24 -4.48
N TYR A 685 -7.62 18.15 -5.25
CA TYR A 685 -6.18 18.41 -5.22
C TYR A 685 -5.90 19.63 -4.34
N LEU A 686 -5.04 19.43 -3.34
CA LEU A 686 -4.56 20.48 -2.43
C LEU A 686 -3.10 20.78 -2.75
N ASP A 687 -2.74 22.07 -2.91
CA ASP A 687 -1.36 22.50 -3.18
C ASP A 687 -0.41 22.18 -2.02
N LYS A 688 -0.92 22.27 -0.79
CA LYS A 688 -0.22 21.95 0.46
C LYS A 688 -1.22 21.60 1.56
N ILE A 689 -0.75 20.92 2.61
CA ILE A 689 -1.48 20.77 3.88
C ILE A 689 -0.59 21.30 5.00
N SER A 690 -1.12 22.21 5.81
CA SER A 690 -0.37 22.84 6.90
C SER A 690 0.02 21.83 7.97
N HIS A 691 1.23 22.02 8.51
CA HIS A 691 1.68 21.27 9.69
C HIS A 691 1.38 21.97 11.02
N THR A 692 1.01 23.26 10.98
CA THR A 692 0.73 24.05 12.18
C THR A 692 -0.76 24.11 12.48
N GLN A 693 -1.56 24.46 11.47
CA GLN A 693 -3.01 24.61 11.58
C GLN A 693 -3.73 23.47 10.89
N GLU A 694 -4.99 23.27 11.25
CA GLU A 694 -5.86 22.28 10.62
C GLU A 694 -6.53 22.93 9.40
N ASP A 695 -6.31 22.38 8.22
CA ASP A 695 -6.92 22.85 6.98
C ASP A 695 -8.27 22.14 6.79
N CYS A 696 -9.35 22.90 6.82
CA CYS A 696 -10.71 22.36 6.76
C CYS A 696 -11.44 22.80 5.48
N LEU A 697 -12.20 21.89 4.91
CA LEU A 697 -13.11 22.14 3.80
C LEU A 697 -14.49 21.54 4.10
N SER A 698 -15.53 22.27 3.68
CA SER A 698 -16.92 21.89 3.92
C SER A 698 -17.74 22.12 2.67
N PHE A 699 -18.56 21.15 2.30
CA PHE A 699 -19.50 21.27 1.19
C PHE A 699 -20.76 20.44 1.45
N LYS A 700 -21.86 20.82 0.80
CA LYS A 700 -23.13 20.09 0.92
C LYS A 700 -23.09 18.80 0.09
N VAL A 701 -23.77 17.77 0.58
CA VAL A 701 -24.06 16.53 -0.13
C VAL A 701 -25.57 16.26 -0.09
N HIS A 702 -26.16 15.96 -1.23
CA HIS A 702 -27.60 15.81 -1.42
C HIS A 702 -27.96 14.34 -1.61
N GLN A 703 -29.00 13.88 -0.92
CA GLN A 703 -29.53 12.53 -1.07
C GLN A 703 -30.61 12.51 -2.16
N TYR A 704 -30.43 11.68 -3.18
CA TYR A 704 -31.41 11.50 -4.26
C TYR A 704 -32.19 10.18 -4.11
N PHE A 705 -31.59 9.16 -3.48
CA PHE A 705 -32.19 7.84 -3.30
C PHE A 705 -32.34 7.46 -1.82
N ASN A 706 -33.47 6.85 -1.47
CA ASN A 706 -33.66 6.26 -0.14
C ASN A 706 -33.17 4.82 -0.21
N VAL A 707 -32.13 4.49 0.56
CA VAL A 707 -31.51 3.15 0.59
C VAL A 707 -31.59 2.63 2.02
N GLY A 708 -32.04 1.38 2.21
CA GLY A 708 -32.01 0.72 3.52
C GLY A 708 -30.62 0.13 3.77
N LEU A 709 -29.99 0.50 4.90
CA LEU A 709 -28.58 0.24 5.25
C LEU A 709 -27.61 0.95 4.28
N ILE A 710 -27.37 2.24 4.56
CA ILE A 710 -26.48 3.10 3.75
C ILE A 710 -25.03 2.65 3.96
N GLN A 711 -24.28 2.48 2.87
CA GLN A 711 -22.85 2.20 2.95
C GLN A 711 -22.10 3.47 3.42
N PRO A 712 -21.16 3.35 4.38
CA PRO A 712 -20.39 4.49 4.82
C PRO A 712 -19.53 5.04 3.67
N GLY A 713 -19.40 6.36 3.60
CA GLY A 713 -18.45 7.02 2.72
C GLY A 713 -17.05 6.98 3.32
N ALA A 714 -16.04 7.25 2.51
CA ALA A 714 -14.65 7.30 2.95
C ALA A 714 -13.95 8.56 2.46
N VAL A 715 -13.05 9.08 3.28
CA VAL A 715 -12.10 10.14 2.89
C VAL A 715 -10.71 9.58 3.09
N LYS A 716 -9.93 9.56 2.01
CA LYS A 716 -8.53 9.20 2.03
C LYS A 716 -7.69 10.42 1.70
N VAL A 717 -6.79 10.79 2.60
CA VAL A 717 -5.73 11.78 2.35
C VAL A 717 -4.41 11.06 2.13
N TYR A 718 -3.66 11.49 1.14
CA TYR A 718 -2.29 11.00 0.92
C TYR A 718 -1.42 12.06 0.25
N SER A 719 -0.13 12.01 0.56
CA SER A 719 0.88 12.76 -0.18
C SER A 719 1.03 12.18 -1.58
N TYR A 720 1.07 13.04 -2.61
CA TYR A 720 1.17 12.60 -4.00
C TYR A 720 2.42 11.73 -4.28
N TYR A 721 3.53 12.04 -3.62
CA TYR A 721 4.84 11.42 -3.87
C TYR A 721 5.21 10.32 -2.88
N ASN A 722 4.43 10.18 -1.81
CA ASN A 722 4.64 9.15 -0.80
C ASN A 722 3.30 8.55 -0.36
N LEU A 723 2.88 7.51 -1.07
CA LEU A 723 1.62 6.80 -0.79
C LEU A 723 1.60 6.09 0.58
N ASP A 724 2.77 5.91 1.21
CA ASP A 724 2.88 5.39 2.57
C ASP A 724 2.48 6.43 3.64
N GLU A 725 2.52 7.73 3.29
CA GLU A 725 1.98 8.82 4.10
C GLU A 725 0.50 9.03 3.74
N THR A 726 -0.34 8.15 4.25
CA THR A 726 -1.78 8.19 4.02
C THR A 726 -2.56 8.02 5.33
N CYS A 727 -3.77 8.58 5.32
CA CYS A 727 -4.77 8.39 6.35
C CYS A 727 -6.13 8.21 5.69
N ILE A 728 -6.91 7.26 6.20
CA ILE A 728 -8.28 7.02 5.78
C ILE A 728 -9.21 7.11 6.99
N ARG A 729 -10.36 7.77 6.78
CA ARG A 729 -11.46 7.85 7.73
C ARG A 729 -12.76 7.59 7.01
N PHE A 730 -13.65 6.87 7.67
CA PHE A 730 -15.00 6.60 7.17
C PHE A 730 -15.98 7.56 7.84
N TYR A 731 -17.12 7.82 7.18
CA TYR A 731 -18.18 8.65 7.74
C TYR A 731 -19.55 8.04 7.45
N HIS A 732 -20.45 8.15 8.43
CA HIS A 732 -21.83 7.67 8.35
C HIS A 732 -22.73 8.58 9.20
N PRO A 733 -24.00 8.82 8.83
CA PRO A 733 -24.88 9.73 9.58
C PRO A 733 -25.13 9.28 11.02
N ASP A 734 -25.31 7.97 11.23
CA ASP A 734 -25.65 7.40 12.54
C ASP A 734 -24.47 6.84 13.34
N LYS A 735 -23.26 6.76 12.74
CA LYS A 735 -22.08 6.12 13.37
C LYS A 735 -20.89 7.08 13.36
N GLU A 736 -20.36 7.44 14.53
CA GLU A 736 -19.28 8.44 14.67
C GLU A 736 -18.03 8.09 13.84
N ASP A 737 -17.56 6.84 13.89
CA ASP A 737 -16.36 6.40 13.16
C ASP A 737 -16.66 5.90 11.72
N GLY A 738 -17.93 5.85 11.31
CA GLY A 738 -18.36 5.31 10.01
C GLY A 738 -18.02 3.84 9.76
N MET A 739 -17.56 3.10 10.77
CA MET A 739 -17.20 1.69 10.63
C MET A 739 -18.42 0.78 10.66
N LEU A 740 -18.35 -0.34 9.96
CA LEU A 740 -19.32 -1.40 10.08
C LEU A 740 -19.25 -1.99 11.51
N SER A 741 -20.40 -2.20 12.12
CA SER A 741 -20.59 -2.81 13.43
C SER A 741 -20.04 -4.22 13.37
N LYS A 742 -19.05 -4.51 14.21
CA LYS A 742 -18.41 -5.82 14.30
C LYS A 742 -18.29 -6.23 15.76
N LEU A 743 -18.51 -7.51 16.03
CA LEU A 743 -18.29 -8.09 17.34
C LEU A 743 -16.90 -8.72 17.34
N CYS A 744 -15.96 -8.16 18.09
CA CYS A 744 -14.58 -8.67 18.17
C CYS A 744 -14.29 -9.15 19.58
N HIS A 745 -13.89 -10.42 19.74
CA HIS A 745 -13.39 -10.95 21.01
C HIS A 745 -11.97 -11.47 20.77
N LYS A 746 -10.98 -10.83 21.42
CA LYS A 746 -9.54 -11.01 21.15
C LYS A 746 -9.20 -10.72 19.68
N ASP A 747 -8.78 -11.74 18.91
CA ASP A 747 -8.28 -11.62 17.54
C ASP A 747 -9.30 -12.04 16.47
N THR A 748 -10.44 -12.58 16.90
CA THR A 748 -11.51 -13.07 16.04
C THR A 748 -12.64 -12.05 16.05
N CYS A 749 -13.14 -11.70 14.87
CA CYS A 749 -14.26 -10.78 14.72
C CYS A 749 -15.38 -11.44 13.90
N ARG A 750 -16.63 -11.06 14.19
CA ARG A 750 -17.82 -11.42 13.41
C ARG A 750 -18.57 -10.16 13.00
N CYS A 751 -19.25 -10.21 11.86
CA CYS A 751 -20.07 -9.12 11.37
C CYS A 751 -21.28 -8.92 12.28
N ALA A 752 -21.53 -7.68 12.73
CA ALA A 752 -22.64 -7.32 13.60
C ALA A 752 -23.52 -6.23 12.98
N GLU A 753 -23.62 -6.16 11.64
CA GLU A 753 -24.58 -5.29 10.93
C GLU A 753 -26.02 -5.81 11.01
N GLU A 754 -26.20 -7.05 11.46
CA GLU A 754 -27.50 -7.69 11.57
C GLU A 754 -28.31 -7.20 12.79
N ASN A 755 -29.58 -7.58 12.85
CA ASN A 755 -30.44 -7.29 14.00
C ASN A 755 -29.89 -7.95 15.28
N CYS A 756 -30.23 -7.38 16.43
CA CYS A 756 -29.68 -7.78 17.72
C CYS A 756 -30.09 -9.17 18.19
N PHE A 757 -31.35 -9.52 17.96
CA PHE A 757 -31.95 -10.81 18.22
C PHE A 757 -33.20 -10.94 17.34
N MET A 758 -33.83 -12.11 17.37
CA MET A 758 -35.05 -12.36 16.61
C MET A 758 -36.20 -11.50 17.20
N HIS A 759 -36.57 -10.40 16.52
CA HIS A 759 -37.69 -9.57 16.95
C HIS A 759 -39.02 -10.30 16.69
N HIS A 760 -39.86 -10.40 17.72
CA HIS A 760 -41.21 -10.94 17.60
C HIS A 760 -42.06 -9.99 16.75
N THR A 761 -42.39 -10.38 15.52
CA THR A 761 -43.25 -9.60 14.62
C THR A 761 -44.74 -9.67 14.99
N GLU A 762 -45.11 -10.57 15.89
CA GLU A 762 -46.46 -10.79 16.37
C GLU A 762 -46.57 -10.25 17.81
N GLU A 763 -47.62 -9.47 18.10
CA GLU A 763 -47.88 -8.92 19.45
C GLU A 763 -48.16 -10.02 20.50
N VAL A 764 -48.43 -11.26 20.08
CA VAL A 764 -48.72 -12.41 20.97
C VAL A 764 -47.98 -13.65 20.47
N ILE A 765 -47.00 -14.13 21.24
CA ILE A 765 -46.25 -15.36 20.94
C ILE A 765 -47.06 -16.56 21.46
N THR A 766 -47.53 -17.43 20.55
CA THR A 766 -48.26 -18.65 20.90
C THR A 766 -47.33 -19.85 21.11
N LEU A 767 -47.83 -20.89 21.79
CA LEU A 767 -47.11 -22.16 21.97
C LEU A 767 -46.70 -22.82 20.63
N GLU A 768 -47.61 -22.88 19.66
CA GLU A 768 -47.35 -23.47 18.33
C GLU A 768 -46.24 -22.72 17.59
N ASN A 769 -46.26 -21.38 17.61
CA ASN A 769 -45.21 -20.57 16.97
C ASN A 769 -43.83 -20.86 17.61
N ARG A 770 -43.75 -21.00 18.94
CA ARG A 770 -42.49 -21.38 19.61
C ARG A 770 -41.98 -22.74 19.16
N LEU A 771 -42.86 -23.74 19.05
CA LEU A 771 -42.51 -25.10 18.60
C LEU A 771 -42.01 -25.08 17.16
N ASP A 772 -42.73 -24.44 16.25
CA ASP A 772 -42.36 -24.36 14.84
C ASP A 772 -41.01 -23.66 14.66
N ARG A 773 -40.80 -22.52 15.33
CA ARG A 773 -39.53 -21.76 15.26
C ARG A 773 -38.36 -22.50 15.88
N ALA A 774 -38.55 -23.17 17.01
CA ALA A 774 -37.48 -23.95 17.67
C ALA A 774 -37.11 -25.23 16.88
N CYS A 775 -38.00 -25.65 15.98
CA CYS A 775 -37.82 -26.82 15.11
C CYS A 775 -37.43 -26.50 13.67
N GLU A 776 -37.25 -25.22 13.32
CA GLU A 776 -36.73 -24.84 12.00
C GLU A 776 -35.36 -25.49 11.73
N PRO A 777 -35.09 -25.94 10.48
CA PRO A 777 -33.78 -26.45 10.08
C PRO A 777 -32.68 -25.43 10.37
N GLY A 778 -31.74 -25.80 11.24
CA GLY A 778 -30.60 -24.96 11.63
C GLY A 778 -30.57 -24.55 13.11
N VAL A 779 -31.70 -24.64 13.83
CA VAL A 779 -31.71 -24.43 15.29
C VAL A 779 -30.96 -25.57 15.96
N ASP A 780 -29.82 -25.26 16.56
CA ASP A 780 -28.87 -26.23 17.10
C ASP A 780 -29.14 -26.52 18.58
N TYR A 781 -29.40 -25.49 19.39
CA TYR A 781 -29.58 -25.63 20.84
C TYR A 781 -30.82 -24.90 21.34
N VAL A 782 -31.44 -25.43 22.41
CA VAL A 782 -32.55 -24.80 23.14
C VAL A 782 -32.34 -25.02 24.64
N TYR A 783 -32.19 -23.94 25.39
CA TYR A 783 -31.85 -23.97 26.82
C TYR A 783 -32.76 -23.06 27.64
N LYS A 784 -33.03 -23.49 28.88
CA LYS A 784 -33.47 -22.60 29.95
C LYS A 784 -32.23 -22.14 30.72
N THR A 785 -32.03 -20.84 30.79
CA THR A 785 -30.82 -20.25 31.37
C THR A 785 -31.16 -19.25 32.46
N ARG A 786 -30.23 -18.99 33.36
CA ARG A 786 -30.34 -17.96 34.41
C ARG A 786 -29.14 -17.02 34.33
N LEU A 787 -29.38 -15.72 34.23
CA LEU A 787 -28.31 -14.74 34.12
C LEU A 787 -27.68 -14.47 35.50
N ILE A 788 -26.41 -14.80 35.69
CA ILE A 788 -25.69 -14.56 36.95
C ILE A 788 -25.03 -13.19 36.97
N GLN A 789 -24.34 -12.83 35.90
CA GLN A 789 -23.50 -11.63 35.87
C GLN A 789 -23.49 -10.98 34.50
N LYS A 790 -23.52 -9.65 34.47
CA LYS A 790 -23.23 -8.83 33.29
C LYS A 790 -21.85 -8.20 33.40
N LYS A 791 -21.06 -8.33 32.34
CA LYS A 791 -19.80 -7.60 32.15
C LYS A 791 -19.96 -6.72 30.94
N LEU A 792 -20.03 -5.42 31.19
CA LEU A 792 -20.15 -4.41 30.15
C LEU A 792 -18.75 -4.02 29.66
N GLU A 793 -18.47 -4.19 28.37
CA GLU A 793 -17.24 -3.68 27.74
C GLU A 793 -17.54 -2.57 26.72
N GLU A 794 -16.49 -2.03 26.09
CA GLU A 794 -16.61 -0.92 25.13
C GLU A 794 -17.22 -1.37 23.78
N ASP A 795 -16.90 -2.58 23.30
CA ASP A 795 -17.36 -3.10 22.00
C ASP A 795 -18.52 -4.11 22.12
N PHE A 796 -18.59 -4.85 23.23
CA PHE A 796 -19.59 -5.90 23.46
C PHE A 796 -19.90 -6.10 24.95
N ASP A 797 -21.02 -6.74 25.22
CA ASP A 797 -21.42 -7.15 26.57
C ASP A 797 -21.31 -8.67 26.70
N GLU A 798 -20.66 -9.13 27.78
CA GLU A 798 -20.69 -10.54 28.18
C GLU A 798 -21.77 -10.77 29.26
N TYR A 799 -22.67 -11.69 28.99
CA TYR A 799 -23.73 -12.17 29.87
C TYR A 799 -23.36 -13.59 30.32
N ILE A 800 -22.98 -13.76 31.58
CA ILE A 800 -22.64 -15.08 32.14
C ILE A 800 -23.93 -15.74 32.59
N MET A 801 -24.37 -16.74 31.82
CA MET A 801 -25.59 -17.47 32.08
C MET A 801 -25.27 -18.90 32.55
N VAL A 802 -26.06 -19.40 33.50
CA VAL A 802 -26.04 -20.82 33.90
C VAL A 802 -27.14 -21.55 33.15
N ILE A 803 -26.80 -22.71 32.60
CA ILE A 803 -27.77 -23.61 31.96
C ILE A 803 -28.53 -24.38 33.04
N GLU A 804 -29.77 -24.00 33.33
CA GLU A 804 -30.63 -24.66 34.33
C GLU A 804 -31.30 -25.91 33.76
N GLN A 805 -31.66 -25.90 32.47
CA GLN A 805 -32.26 -27.05 31.81
C GLN A 805 -31.87 -27.10 30.33
N ILE A 806 -31.58 -28.30 29.85
CA ILE A 806 -31.31 -28.58 28.43
C ILE A 806 -32.60 -29.13 27.82
N ILE A 807 -33.23 -28.35 26.94
CA ILE A 807 -34.48 -28.71 26.26
C ILE A 807 -34.15 -29.43 24.94
N LYS A 808 -33.21 -28.88 24.17
CA LYS A 808 -32.63 -29.49 22.97
C LYS A 808 -31.11 -29.44 23.07
N SER A 809 -30.48 -30.60 22.95
CA SER A 809 -29.02 -30.70 22.92
C SER A 809 -28.51 -30.25 21.55
N GLY A 810 -27.43 -29.46 21.53
CA GLY A 810 -26.79 -28.96 20.32
C GLY A 810 -25.37 -29.46 20.14
N SER A 811 -24.59 -28.73 19.34
CA SER A 811 -23.20 -29.08 19.00
C SER A 811 -22.20 -28.88 20.17
N ASP A 812 -22.53 -28.03 21.14
CA ASP A 812 -21.79 -27.91 22.40
C ASP A 812 -22.29 -28.94 23.43
N GLU A 813 -21.36 -29.71 24.00
CA GLU A 813 -21.63 -30.72 25.03
C GLU A 813 -21.69 -30.05 26.40
N VAL A 814 -22.78 -29.34 26.66
CA VAL A 814 -23.01 -28.63 27.93
C VAL A 814 -23.69 -29.54 28.94
N GLN A 815 -23.30 -29.42 30.21
CA GLN A 815 -24.02 -30.05 31.32
C GLN A 815 -24.90 -29.06 32.09
N VAL A 816 -25.95 -29.57 32.70
CA VAL A 816 -26.82 -28.79 33.59
C VAL A 816 -25.98 -28.19 34.73
N LYS A 817 -26.25 -26.93 35.07
CA LYS A 817 -25.51 -26.06 36.01
C LYS A 817 -24.13 -25.57 35.55
N GLN A 818 -23.74 -25.82 34.30
CA GLN A 818 -22.53 -25.18 33.76
C GLN A 818 -22.79 -23.72 33.38
N GLU A 819 -21.75 -22.91 33.56
CA GLU A 819 -21.72 -21.52 33.10
C GLU A 819 -21.31 -21.45 31.62
N ARG A 820 -22.00 -20.59 30.89
CA ARG A 820 -21.70 -20.23 29.51
C ARG A 820 -21.78 -18.72 29.33
N LYS A 821 -20.89 -18.20 28.49
CA LYS A 821 -20.83 -16.79 28.14
C LYS A 821 -21.72 -16.54 26.93
N PHE A 822 -22.68 -15.64 27.07
CA PHE A 822 -23.45 -15.10 25.96
C PHE A 822 -22.92 -13.70 25.64
N ILE A 823 -22.57 -13.43 24.39
CA ILE A 823 -21.91 -12.19 23.96
C ILE A 823 -22.84 -11.46 23.00
N SER A 824 -23.12 -10.18 23.26
CA SER A 824 -23.90 -9.33 22.34
C SER A 824 -23.18 -8.00 22.09
N HIS A 825 -23.40 -7.42 20.92
CA HIS A 825 -22.80 -6.13 20.57
C HIS A 825 -23.41 -5.00 21.43
N ILE A 826 -22.63 -3.97 21.78
CA ILE A 826 -23.08 -2.88 22.66
C ILE A 826 -24.37 -2.19 22.19
N LYS A 827 -24.56 -2.07 20.87
CA LYS A 827 -25.79 -1.54 20.24
C LYS A 827 -27.07 -2.27 20.67
N CYS A 828 -26.95 -3.52 21.12
CA CYS A 828 -28.05 -4.40 21.50
C CYS A 828 -28.41 -4.33 22.97
N ARG A 829 -27.65 -3.57 23.78
CA ARG A 829 -27.87 -3.41 25.21
C ARG A 829 -29.27 -2.88 25.53
N GLU A 830 -29.70 -1.84 24.82
CA GLU A 830 -31.03 -1.24 24.97
C GLU A 830 -32.15 -2.13 24.42
N ALA A 831 -31.86 -2.99 23.45
CA ALA A 831 -32.87 -3.88 22.88
C ALA A 831 -33.08 -5.13 23.76
N LEU A 832 -32.01 -5.70 24.33
CA LEU A 832 -32.05 -6.94 25.10
C LEU A 832 -32.53 -6.76 26.55
N LYS A 833 -32.15 -5.66 27.22
CA LYS A 833 -32.54 -5.32 28.61
C LYS A 833 -32.58 -6.52 29.59
N LEU A 834 -31.62 -7.44 29.50
CA LEU A 834 -31.56 -8.61 30.40
C LEU A 834 -31.42 -8.15 31.85
N LYS A 835 -31.87 -8.93 32.83
CA LYS A 835 -31.85 -8.64 34.27
C LYS A 835 -31.03 -9.72 34.99
N GLU A 836 -30.11 -9.32 35.86
CA GLU A 836 -29.35 -10.28 36.68
C GLU A 836 -30.31 -10.99 37.64
N GLY A 837 -30.13 -12.30 37.79
CA GLY A 837 -30.98 -13.15 38.61
C GLY A 837 -32.16 -13.79 37.88
N ALA A 838 -32.62 -13.21 36.76
CA ALA A 838 -33.80 -13.69 36.03
C ALA A 838 -33.50 -14.88 35.10
N HIS A 839 -34.55 -15.64 34.79
CA HIS A 839 -34.51 -16.77 33.85
C HIS A 839 -34.87 -16.35 32.42
N TYR A 840 -34.28 -17.05 31.44
CA TYR A 840 -34.50 -16.80 30.02
C TYR A 840 -34.59 -18.11 29.25
N LEU A 841 -35.54 -18.19 28.31
CA LEU A 841 -35.56 -19.19 27.25
C LEU A 841 -34.68 -18.71 26.11
N VAL A 842 -33.70 -19.53 25.71
CA VAL A 842 -32.71 -19.16 24.70
C VAL A 842 -32.53 -20.28 23.69
N TRP A 843 -32.62 -19.97 22.41
CA TRP A 843 -32.21 -20.89 21.33
C TRP A 843 -31.50 -20.16 20.21
N GLY A 844 -30.73 -20.90 19.43
CA GLY A 844 -29.94 -20.33 18.35
C GLY A 844 -29.36 -21.38 17.41
N VAL A 845 -28.56 -20.91 16.47
CA VAL A 845 -27.96 -21.72 15.40
C VAL A 845 -26.51 -22.09 15.75
N SER A 846 -25.98 -23.15 15.14
CA SER A 846 -24.60 -23.59 15.40
C SER A 846 -23.53 -22.58 14.96
N SER A 847 -23.86 -21.68 14.02
CA SER A 847 -22.97 -20.58 13.60
C SER A 847 -22.81 -19.49 14.68
N ASP A 848 -23.65 -19.50 15.72
CA ASP A 848 -23.57 -18.60 16.88
C ASP A 848 -22.64 -19.11 17.98
N LEU A 849 -22.16 -20.36 17.87
CA LEU A 849 -21.12 -20.90 18.74
C LEU A 849 -19.76 -20.33 18.36
N TRP A 850 -19.05 -19.76 19.34
CA TRP A 850 -17.80 -19.06 19.14
C TRP A 850 -16.70 -19.49 20.12
N GLY A 851 -15.56 -19.91 19.59
CA GLY A 851 -14.42 -20.41 20.37
C GLY A 851 -14.20 -21.91 20.21
N ASP A 852 -13.12 -22.42 20.79
CA ASP A 852 -12.75 -23.85 20.74
C ASP A 852 -13.17 -24.55 22.05
N LYS A 853 -13.60 -25.82 21.96
CA LYS A 853 -13.89 -26.66 23.14
C LYS A 853 -12.66 -26.67 24.08
N PRO A 854 -12.82 -26.43 25.39
CA PRO A 854 -14.07 -26.36 26.17
C PRO A 854 -14.66 -24.95 26.36
N ASN A 855 -14.07 -23.90 25.78
CA ASN A 855 -14.42 -22.49 26.04
C ASN A 855 -15.32 -21.90 24.95
N ILE A 856 -16.43 -22.59 24.65
CA ILE A 856 -17.42 -22.09 23.69
C ILE A 856 -18.23 -20.96 24.34
N SER A 857 -18.35 -19.85 23.62
CA SER A 857 -19.20 -18.71 23.92
C SER A 857 -20.34 -18.63 22.90
N TYR A 858 -21.48 -18.11 23.29
CA TYR A 858 -22.68 -18.02 22.48
C TYR A 858 -22.85 -16.57 22.02
N ILE A 859 -22.91 -16.30 20.73
CA ILE A 859 -23.17 -14.96 20.22
C ILE A 859 -24.68 -14.75 20.11
N ILE A 860 -25.19 -13.68 20.73
CA ILE A 860 -26.57 -13.24 20.52
C ILE A 860 -26.61 -12.39 19.25
N GLY A 861 -27.18 -12.95 18.18
CA GLY A 861 -27.37 -12.30 16.88
C GLY A 861 -28.81 -12.44 16.38
N LYS A 862 -29.08 -12.03 15.13
CA LYS A 862 -30.43 -11.98 14.55
C LYS A 862 -31.23 -13.29 14.59
N ASP A 863 -30.53 -14.42 14.57
CA ASP A 863 -31.11 -15.77 14.52
C ASP A 863 -31.20 -16.39 15.94
N THR A 864 -30.78 -15.65 16.97
CA THR A 864 -30.89 -16.05 18.37
C THR A 864 -32.22 -15.56 18.94
N TRP A 865 -32.97 -16.47 19.58
CA TRP A 865 -34.15 -16.14 20.35
C TRP A 865 -33.81 -15.95 21.81
N VAL A 866 -34.34 -14.89 22.42
CA VAL A 866 -34.18 -14.62 23.85
C VAL A 866 -35.52 -14.15 24.38
N GLU A 867 -36.14 -14.94 25.25
CA GLU A 867 -37.43 -14.63 25.87
C GLU A 867 -37.29 -14.69 27.40
N LEU A 868 -37.83 -13.69 28.09
CA LEU A 868 -37.86 -13.67 29.56
C LEU A 868 -38.76 -14.80 30.06
N TRP A 869 -38.25 -15.60 30.99
CA TRP A 869 -39.00 -16.64 31.68
C TRP A 869 -39.39 -16.11 33.07
N PRO A 870 -40.67 -15.83 33.35
CA PRO A 870 -41.09 -15.25 34.63
C PRO A 870 -40.78 -16.17 35.83
N GLU A 871 -40.50 -15.57 36.98
CA GLU A 871 -40.27 -16.34 38.22
C GLU A 871 -41.57 -17.00 38.72
N ALA A 872 -41.45 -18.01 39.58
CA ALA A 872 -42.61 -18.75 40.09
C ALA A 872 -43.64 -17.87 40.82
N GLU A 873 -43.19 -16.77 41.44
CA GLU A 873 -44.05 -15.78 42.07
C GLU A 873 -44.76 -14.89 41.05
N GLU A 874 -44.05 -14.46 40.00
CA GLU A 874 -44.58 -13.63 38.89
C GLU A 874 -45.58 -14.40 38.02
N CYS A 875 -45.48 -15.73 37.95
CA CYS A 875 -46.45 -16.58 37.25
C CYS A 875 -47.83 -16.63 37.94
N GLN A 876 -47.98 -16.14 39.17
CA GLN A 876 -49.28 -16.03 39.84
C GLN A 876 -50.08 -14.81 39.37
N ASP A 877 -49.44 -13.86 38.70
CA ASP A 877 -50.11 -12.70 38.11
C ASP A 877 -50.88 -13.12 36.85
N GLU A 878 -52.13 -12.64 36.71
CA GLU A 878 -53.00 -12.98 35.56
C GLU A 878 -52.36 -12.63 34.20
N GLU A 879 -51.48 -11.62 34.16
CA GLU A 879 -50.76 -11.20 32.95
C GLU A 879 -49.71 -12.23 32.49
N ASN A 880 -49.07 -12.95 33.41
CA ASN A 880 -47.97 -13.88 33.11
C ASN A 880 -48.40 -15.35 33.14
N GLN A 881 -49.57 -15.66 33.71
CA GLN A 881 -50.05 -17.04 33.88
C GLN A 881 -50.04 -17.83 32.57
N LYS A 882 -50.58 -17.23 31.49
CA LYS A 882 -50.60 -17.84 30.16
C LYS A 882 -49.21 -18.09 29.60
N GLN A 883 -48.27 -17.15 29.79
CA GLN A 883 -46.90 -17.30 29.30
C GLN A 883 -46.18 -18.44 30.03
N CYS A 884 -46.36 -18.56 31.34
CA CYS A 884 -45.75 -19.63 32.13
C CYS A 884 -46.30 -21.01 31.76
N GLU A 885 -47.62 -21.13 31.55
CA GLU A 885 -48.26 -22.36 31.08
C GLU A 885 -47.78 -22.78 29.68
N ASP A 886 -47.66 -21.82 28.76
CA ASP A 886 -47.15 -22.06 27.40
C ASP A 886 -45.67 -22.50 27.42
N LEU A 887 -44.82 -21.86 28.21
CA LEU A 887 -43.39 -22.19 28.32
C LEU A 887 -43.15 -23.57 28.96
N ALA A 888 -43.96 -23.92 29.97
CA ALA A 888 -43.93 -25.25 30.57
C ALA A 888 -44.35 -26.33 29.56
N SER A 889 -45.47 -26.11 28.85
CA SER A 889 -45.98 -27.02 27.82
C SER A 889 -45.00 -27.16 26.64
N PHE A 890 -44.34 -26.07 26.23
CA PHE A 890 -43.30 -26.08 25.21
C PHE A 890 -42.14 -27.00 25.61
N THR A 891 -41.70 -26.88 26.87
CA THR A 891 -40.59 -27.67 27.40
C THR A 891 -40.93 -29.15 27.43
N GLU A 892 -42.11 -29.52 27.91
CA GLU A 892 -42.57 -30.92 27.92
C GLU A 892 -42.66 -31.48 26.50
N ASN A 893 -43.28 -30.74 25.57
CA ASN A 893 -43.43 -31.19 24.19
C ASN A 893 -42.07 -31.40 23.51
N MET A 894 -41.15 -30.46 23.63
CA MET A 894 -39.83 -30.54 23.02
C MET A 894 -38.98 -31.68 23.58
N VAL A 895 -39.08 -31.96 24.89
CA VAL A 895 -38.30 -33.03 25.53
C VAL A 895 -38.88 -34.41 25.22
N VAL A 896 -40.21 -34.55 25.14
CA VAL A 896 -40.89 -35.84 24.94
C VAL A 896 -40.98 -36.22 23.46
N PHE A 897 -41.42 -35.30 22.60
CA PHE A 897 -41.71 -35.58 21.20
C PHE A 897 -40.60 -35.12 20.26
N GLY A 898 -39.75 -34.19 20.70
CA GLY A 898 -38.74 -33.57 19.83
C GLY A 898 -39.38 -32.76 18.70
N CYS A 899 -38.60 -32.51 17.66
CA CYS A 899 -39.10 -31.82 16.46
C CYS A 899 -39.73 -32.81 15.48
N PRO A 900 -40.88 -32.48 14.86
CA PRO A 900 -41.41 -33.25 13.75
C PRO A 900 -40.44 -33.20 12.56
N ASN A 901 -40.21 -34.35 11.93
CA ASN A 901 -39.31 -34.51 10.78
C ASN A 901 -39.81 -33.78 9.52
#